data_AF-A0A0J9V437-F1
#
_entry.id   AF-A0A0J9V437-F1
#
_cell.length_a   1.000
_cell.length_b   1.000
_cell.length_c   1.000
_cell.angle_alpha   90.00
_cell.angle_beta   90.00
_cell.angle_gamma   90.00
#
_symmetry.space_group_name_H-M   'P 1'
#
loop_
_entity.id
_entity.type
_entity.pdbx_description
1 polymer ?
#
loop_
_entity_poly.entity_id
_entity_poly.type
_entity_poly.pdbx_seq_one_letter_code
_entity_poly.pdbx_strand_id
1 'polypeptide(L)'
;MRVFIHNVNTYTGSCLCETLGEVGSEQTEIYGTVVEPSKRKNGLKYGYGRVTKVVSKIPKDNIVKQLLRCDLIIFTLHNTDVEELEYIIRKLKYERLKRDTTLVLISSIMTWNKTKRRFSHQGGAANSATGEAKGQTNSTEEEEEEPPSSGTTKHINVPEVFTEKDYMKRIPSRQYEQHKSIETLILSLNSRDKLNTYVVASGILYGNGESVFFPIFKNAWLSLDSQIIDRGNNFIPLIHVRGLCQFVKELYMRQPERKYLIAVDNEHITQKTLVKTVGNFVSGNNTYVSVSPHDSFLFDDAEVMCVNLRFACSQLGGGGQADQKGEDGQKGEADQADEDDQSEEGDQADEDDEDGEDADDPDAADAANLDDHAPPKKKRANQGGHSDGRGFTFHCCEGFTKNIGTLAREFCQYRSLKQLRVLILGQPGVGKTFIAKKICQHYNLTLCSISSILEECKQRGDDFPEYYKQGLSELNDEQEKKKKNVKGNAMGKAKGNAVGTALGPASRTAKLTLPDLTALFYQKLQSNECKFRGFVLDFFPRNYDEAEYFFERHAGGGAPEGSGEPGEAEAEAVKGDEADEADEVVEADESNEADEADESDEDELPGTPRSDPDQEATPQAGNTASKKQPGSAGATPNGDSNETPEEADKVSLLPEFVIVLKSPEELCRSRMMNLAEEEIIKGHNDESGFERRHKKYIKENCRNDYFEFDQKKSIEDFFLEREVDVLHVHINEDSSLEDILTNIHIYIEKNVKFDNFLPSSEEMLKDKLQQQEKELSLEKEKLATKERQLIGEETIQNDELIKAEKKRQELLLQHQQQYFHNQSIPLRFYLIKNILPILTDALIHICRTKPKNPCLHIAQYLLENAHKYNVEEAALDALRSGESAAEGAATHRG
;
A
#
# COMPACT_ATOMS: atom_id res chain seq x y z
N MET A 1 -0.66 15.43 -46.88
CA MET A 1 -1.09 14.02 -46.75
C MET A 1 -2.44 13.85 -46.01
N ARG A 2 -3.26 12.85 -46.37
CA ARG A 2 -4.51 12.47 -45.65
C ARG A 2 -4.34 11.17 -44.86
N VAL A 3 -4.62 11.21 -43.57
CA VAL A 3 -4.50 10.06 -42.66
C VAL A 3 -5.88 9.68 -42.15
N PHE A 4 -6.20 8.38 -42.15
CA PHE A 4 -7.34 7.84 -41.41
C PHE A 4 -6.85 7.07 -40.18
N ILE A 5 -7.36 7.41 -39.00
CA ILE A 5 -7.10 6.70 -37.74
C ILE A 5 -8.43 6.22 -37.17
N HIS A 6 -8.59 4.91 -37.00
CA HIS A 6 -9.78 4.37 -36.35
C HIS A 6 -9.71 4.57 -34.83
N ASN A 7 -10.81 5.03 -34.22
CA ASN A 7 -10.97 5.21 -32.78
C ASN A 7 -9.98 6.23 -32.16
N VAL A 8 -9.99 7.46 -32.66
CA VAL A 8 -9.06 8.55 -32.28
C VAL A 8 -9.11 8.97 -30.81
N ASN A 9 -10.22 8.71 -30.13
CA ASN A 9 -10.42 9.06 -28.72
C ASN A 9 -10.00 7.94 -27.75
N THR A 10 -9.05 7.10 -28.18
CA THR A 10 -8.48 6.00 -27.39
C THR A 10 -7.03 6.28 -27.02
N TYR A 11 -6.47 5.43 -26.16
CA TYR A 11 -5.10 5.51 -25.67
C TYR A 11 -4.07 5.57 -26.81
N THR A 12 -4.14 4.63 -27.76
CA THR A 12 -3.28 4.64 -28.95
C THR A 12 -3.74 5.66 -29.99
N GLY A 13 -5.05 5.82 -30.19
CA GLY A 13 -5.60 6.71 -31.21
C GLY A 13 -5.23 8.17 -31.01
N SER A 14 -5.26 8.67 -29.77
CA SER A 14 -4.88 10.05 -29.44
C SER A 14 -3.38 10.30 -29.68
N CYS A 15 -2.54 9.39 -29.21
CA CYS A 15 -1.10 9.46 -29.40
C CYS A 15 -0.71 9.40 -30.89
N LEU A 16 -1.43 8.61 -31.70
CA LEU A 16 -1.27 8.60 -33.16
C LEU A 16 -1.65 9.95 -33.78
N CYS A 17 -2.74 10.57 -33.33
CA CYS A 17 -3.16 11.89 -33.83
C CYS A 17 -2.11 12.97 -33.56
N GLU A 18 -1.49 12.94 -32.39
CA GLU A 18 -0.39 13.85 -32.03
C GLU A 18 0.85 13.58 -32.89
N THR A 19 1.28 12.32 -32.97
CA THR A 19 2.51 11.91 -33.66
C THR A 19 2.45 12.12 -35.16
N LEU A 20 1.28 11.89 -35.77
CA LEU A 20 1.05 11.99 -37.21
C LEU A 20 0.51 13.35 -37.65
N GLY A 21 0.38 14.33 -36.76
CA GLY A 21 -0.02 15.69 -37.17
C GLY A 21 0.90 16.29 -38.23
N GLU A 22 2.17 15.91 -38.19
CA GLU A 22 3.16 16.22 -39.21
C GLU A 22 3.94 14.96 -39.58
N VAL A 23 4.09 14.69 -40.87
CA VAL A 23 4.82 13.52 -41.39
C VAL A 23 5.86 14.03 -42.38
N GLY A 24 7.13 14.04 -41.96
CA GLY A 24 8.22 14.62 -42.74
C GLY A 24 8.14 16.13 -42.67
N SER A 25 8.00 16.79 -43.81
CA SER A 25 7.74 18.24 -43.92
C SER A 25 6.30 18.56 -44.33
N GLU A 26 5.40 17.56 -44.33
CA GLU A 26 3.99 17.74 -44.70
C GLU A 26 3.08 17.73 -43.48
N GLN A 27 2.24 18.75 -43.38
CA GLN A 27 1.09 18.75 -42.47
C GLN A 27 0.03 17.74 -42.94
N THR A 28 -0.60 17.06 -41.98
CA THR A 28 -1.58 16.01 -42.28
C THR A 28 -3.02 16.45 -42.01
N GLU A 29 -3.93 16.00 -42.86
CA GLU A 29 -5.37 16.06 -42.61
C GLU A 29 -5.79 14.74 -41.97
N ILE A 30 -6.11 14.76 -40.67
CA ILE A 30 -6.46 13.56 -39.91
C ILE A 30 -7.98 13.38 -39.88
N TYR A 31 -8.42 12.24 -40.38
CA TYR A 31 -9.79 11.76 -40.30
C TYR A 31 -9.85 10.57 -39.35
N GLY A 32 -10.96 10.42 -38.61
CA GLY A 32 -11.07 9.25 -37.76
C GLY A 32 -12.45 9.01 -37.18
N THR A 33 -12.63 7.84 -36.59
CA THR A 33 -13.86 7.48 -35.87
C THR A 33 -13.66 7.64 -34.37
N VAL A 34 -14.75 7.71 -33.61
CA VAL A 34 -14.72 7.77 -32.15
C VAL A 34 -15.47 6.57 -31.55
N VAL A 35 -15.04 6.12 -30.38
CA VAL A 35 -15.74 5.13 -29.55
C VAL A 35 -16.63 5.86 -28.56
N GLU A 36 -17.82 5.31 -28.29
CA GLU A 36 -18.74 5.87 -27.29
C GLU A 36 -18.14 5.88 -25.87
N PRO A 37 -18.49 6.88 -25.03
CA PRO A 37 -17.90 7.04 -23.69
C PRO A 37 -18.15 5.87 -22.73
N SER A 38 -19.23 5.10 -22.92
CA SER A 38 -19.67 4.01 -22.04
C SER A 38 -18.71 2.82 -21.98
N LYS A 39 -17.71 2.74 -22.87
CA LYS A 39 -16.72 1.65 -22.93
C LYS A 39 -15.33 2.03 -22.37
N ARG A 40 -15.20 3.17 -21.69
CA ARG A 40 -13.89 3.65 -21.21
C ARG A 40 -13.52 3.03 -19.86
N LYS A 41 -12.47 2.20 -19.83
CA LYS A 41 -11.84 1.76 -18.58
C LYS A 41 -11.03 2.92 -17.96
N ASN A 42 -11.01 3.01 -16.63
CA ASN A 42 -10.08 3.84 -15.83
C ASN A 42 -10.26 5.38 -15.90
N GLY A 43 -11.39 5.89 -16.38
CA GLY A 43 -11.76 7.32 -16.27
C GLY A 43 -10.96 8.31 -17.14
N LEU A 44 -9.89 7.87 -17.79
CA LEU A 44 -9.05 8.70 -18.65
C LEU A 44 -9.80 9.19 -19.90
N LYS A 45 -9.65 10.48 -20.20
CA LYS A 45 -10.16 11.11 -21.43
C LYS A 45 -9.00 11.44 -22.35
N TYR A 46 -8.96 10.78 -23.50
CA TYR A 46 -7.95 11.03 -24.51
C TYR A 46 -8.43 12.11 -25.49
N GLY A 47 -7.68 13.20 -25.55
CA GLY A 47 -7.90 14.28 -26.49
C GLY A 47 -7.58 13.85 -27.92
N TYR A 48 -8.28 14.41 -28.89
CA TYR A 48 -8.06 14.18 -30.32
C TYR A 48 -8.10 15.49 -31.11
N GLY A 49 -7.59 16.57 -30.50
CA GLY A 49 -7.70 17.94 -31.02
C GLY A 49 -7.07 18.18 -32.39
N ARG A 50 -6.15 17.30 -32.85
CA ARG A 50 -5.56 17.35 -34.20
C ARG A 50 -6.42 16.71 -35.30
N VAL A 51 -7.59 16.16 -34.95
CA VAL A 51 -8.49 15.52 -35.93
C VAL A 51 -9.25 16.58 -36.71
N THR A 52 -9.05 16.59 -38.01
CA THR A 52 -9.73 17.49 -38.96
C THR A 52 -11.22 17.17 -39.06
N LYS A 53 -11.60 15.89 -39.07
CA LYS A 53 -13.01 15.49 -39.17
C LYS A 53 -13.27 14.10 -38.58
N VAL A 54 -14.28 14.03 -37.72
CA VAL A 54 -14.83 12.77 -37.21
C VAL A 54 -15.79 12.16 -38.24
N VAL A 55 -15.59 10.87 -38.54
CA VAL A 55 -16.39 10.07 -39.46
C VAL A 55 -17.41 9.27 -38.66
N SER A 56 -18.68 9.37 -39.04
CA SER A 56 -19.75 8.55 -38.44
C SER A 56 -19.51 7.07 -38.77
N LYS A 57 -19.60 6.21 -37.75
CA LYS A 57 -19.60 4.75 -37.92
C LYS A 57 -20.87 4.23 -38.58
N ILE A 58 -21.94 5.04 -38.64
CA ILE A 58 -23.26 4.64 -39.15
C ILE A 58 -23.66 5.54 -40.34
N PRO A 59 -24.02 4.95 -41.51
CA PRO A 59 -23.78 3.56 -41.88
C PRO A 59 -22.28 3.22 -41.98
N LYS A 60 -21.91 1.94 -41.80
CA LYS A 60 -20.50 1.45 -41.86
C LYS A 60 -19.77 1.89 -43.16
N ASP A 61 -20.52 2.06 -44.23
CA ASP A 61 -20.06 2.55 -45.54
C ASP A 61 -19.38 3.92 -45.51
N ASN A 62 -19.72 4.76 -44.54
CA ASN A 62 -19.09 6.06 -44.38
C ASN A 62 -17.58 5.93 -44.13
N ILE A 63 -17.19 4.91 -43.36
CA ILE A 63 -15.78 4.62 -43.08
C ILE A 63 -15.09 4.26 -44.40
N VAL A 64 -15.61 3.26 -45.12
CA VAL A 64 -15.02 2.80 -46.40
C VAL A 64 -14.88 3.93 -47.40
N LYS A 65 -15.90 4.78 -47.56
CA LYS A 65 -15.85 5.96 -48.44
C LYS A 65 -14.73 6.92 -48.06
N GLN A 66 -14.45 7.08 -46.76
CA GLN A 66 -13.34 7.91 -46.29
C GLN A 66 -11.98 7.23 -46.49
N LEU A 67 -11.89 5.91 -46.29
CA LEU A 67 -10.65 5.15 -46.51
C LEU A 67 -10.11 5.33 -47.93
N LEU A 68 -10.98 5.25 -48.94
CA LEU A 68 -10.63 5.46 -50.36
C LEU A 68 -10.08 6.87 -50.66
N ARG A 69 -10.19 7.79 -49.70
CA ARG A 69 -9.73 9.18 -49.81
C ARG A 69 -8.45 9.47 -49.02
N CYS A 70 -7.88 8.49 -48.33
CA CYS A 70 -6.70 8.67 -47.48
C CYS A 70 -5.46 8.05 -48.13
N ASP A 71 -4.28 8.51 -47.73
CA ASP A 71 -2.98 8.03 -48.19
C ASP A 71 -2.39 7.03 -47.18
N LEU A 72 -2.71 7.21 -45.90
CA LEU A 72 -2.41 6.30 -44.80
C LEU A 72 -3.69 5.93 -44.03
N ILE A 73 -3.87 4.65 -43.76
CA ILE A 73 -4.98 4.10 -42.98
C ILE A 73 -4.39 3.34 -41.80
N ILE A 74 -4.82 3.64 -40.58
CA ILE A 74 -4.36 2.97 -39.37
C ILE A 74 -5.54 2.37 -38.61
N PHE A 75 -5.43 1.07 -38.37
CA PHE A 75 -6.32 0.31 -37.49
C PHE A 75 -5.53 -0.25 -36.31
N THR A 76 -6.16 -0.34 -35.15
CA THR A 76 -5.55 -0.90 -33.93
C THR A 76 -6.47 -1.97 -33.34
N LEU A 77 -5.94 -3.17 -33.08
CA LEU A 77 -6.72 -4.27 -32.50
C LEU A 77 -6.93 -4.13 -30.98
N HIS A 78 -6.18 -3.26 -30.30
CA HIS A 78 -6.27 -3.09 -28.85
C HIS A 78 -7.66 -2.58 -28.40
N ASN A 79 -8.30 -1.75 -29.22
CA ASN A 79 -9.52 -1.02 -28.86
C ASN A 79 -10.59 -1.04 -29.98
N THR A 80 -10.50 -2.00 -30.90
CA THR A 80 -11.43 -2.09 -32.05
C THR A 80 -12.18 -3.41 -32.01
N ASP A 81 -13.47 -3.35 -32.27
CA ASP A 81 -14.30 -4.53 -32.45
C ASP A 81 -13.86 -5.30 -33.71
N VAL A 82 -13.55 -6.59 -33.54
CA VAL A 82 -12.96 -7.40 -34.61
C VAL A 82 -13.94 -7.60 -35.77
N GLU A 83 -15.24 -7.75 -35.46
CA GLU A 83 -16.28 -7.92 -36.47
C GLU A 83 -16.52 -6.64 -37.30
N GLU A 84 -16.53 -5.47 -36.65
CA GLU A 84 -16.54 -4.16 -37.32
C GLU A 84 -15.37 -4.04 -38.31
N LEU A 85 -14.16 -4.36 -37.84
CA LEU A 85 -12.96 -4.27 -38.67
C LEU A 85 -13.01 -5.28 -39.82
N GLU A 86 -13.38 -6.53 -39.56
CA GLU A 86 -13.49 -7.56 -40.60
C GLU A 86 -14.42 -7.12 -41.74
N TYR A 87 -15.60 -6.57 -41.39
CA TYR A 87 -16.56 -6.04 -42.36
C TYR A 87 -15.93 -4.94 -43.23
N ILE A 88 -15.25 -3.97 -42.60
CA ILE A 88 -14.62 -2.85 -43.30
C ILE A 88 -13.53 -3.36 -44.25
N ILE A 89 -12.68 -4.28 -43.79
CA ILE A 89 -11.58 -4.85 -44.58
C ILE A 89 -12.09 -5.70 -45.74
N ARG A 90 -13.11 -6.55 -45.51
CA ARG A 90 -13.76 -7.33 -46.57
C ARG A 90 -14.37 -6.42 -47.63
N LYS A 91 -15.00 -5.31 -47.25
CA LYS A 91 -15.54 -4.35 -48.22
C LYS A 91 -14.43 -3.61 -48.96
N LEU A 92 -13.40 -3.16 -48.26
CA LEU A 92 -12.23 -2.50 -48.85
C LEU A 92 -11.58 -3.40 -49.91
N LYS A 93 -11.52 -4.73 -49.70
CA LYS A 93 -10.97 -5.72 -50.65
C LYS A 93 -11.60 -5.67 -52.05
N TYR A 94 -12.86 -5.27 -52.18
CA TYR A 94 -13.56 -5.21 -53.47
C TYR A 94 -13.61 -3.79 -54.09
N GLU A 95 -13.27 -2.76 -53.32
CA GLU A 95 -13.34 -1.36 -53.77
C GLU A 95 -12.10 -0.91 -54.56
N ARG A 96 -12.27 -0.10 -55.61
CA ARG A 96 -11.16 0.35 -56.45
C ARG A 96 -10.43 1.56 -55.84
N LEU A 97 -9.13 1.42 -55.59
CA LEU A 97 -8.27 2.49 -55.08
C LEU A 97 -7.77 3.36 -56.24
N LYS A 98 -7.92 4.69 -56.12
CA LYS A 98 -7.48 5.64 -57.14
C LYS A 98 -5.99 5.99 -57.02
N ARG A 99 -5.45 5.89 -55.80
CA ARG A 99 -4.13 6.35 -55.39
C ARG A 99 -3.43 5.27 -54.57
N ASP A 100 -2.11 5.35 -54.49
CA ASP A 100 -1.32 4.46 -53.63
C ASP A 100 -1.65 4.75 -52.18
N THR A 101 -2.09 3.71 -51.47
CA THR A 101 -2.57 3.82 -50.09
C THR A 101 -1.82 2.82 -49.23
N THR A 102 -1.31 3.27 -48.09
CA THR A 102 -0.69 2.40 -47.08
C THR A 102 -1.70 2.10 -45.98
N LEU A 103 -1.89 0.83 -45.65
CA LEU A 103 -2.71 0.40 -44.52
C LEU A 103 -1.83 -0.27 -43.48
N VAL A 104 -1.82 0.26 -42.26
CA VAL A 104 -1.11 -0.31 -41.12
C VAL A 104 -2.11 -0.85 -40.11
N LEU A 105 -2.01 -2.14 -39.82
CA LEU A 105 -2.69 -2.79 -38.70
C LEU A 105 -1.73 -2.87 -37.51
N ILE A 106 -2.04 -2.17 -36.43
CA ILE A 106 -1.39 -2.35 -35.13
C ILE A 106 -2.07 -3.54 -34.44
N SER A 107 -1.40 -4.68 -34.47
CA SER A 107 -1.76 -5.91 -33.76
C SER A 107 -1.04 -5.98 -32.41
N SER A 108 -1.10 -7.15 -31.76
CA SER A 108 -0.48 -7.42 -30.46
C SER A 108 0.42 -8.66 -30.55
N ILE A 109 1.57 -8.64 -29.85
CA ILE A 109 2.41 -9.82 -29.62
C ILE A 109 1.65 -10.98 -28.94
N MET A 110 0.50 -10.71 -28.32
CA MET A 110 -0.35 -11.74 -27.73
C MET A 110 -0.84 -12.78 -28.77
N THR A 111 -0.77 -12.50 -30.07
CA THR A 111 -1.01 -13.51 -31.12
C THR A 111 0.03 -14.64 -31.15
N TRP A 112 1.07 -14.53 -30.32
CA TRP A 112 2.13 -15.52 -30.14
C TRP A 112 2.11 -16.23 -28.79
N ASN A 113 1.22 -15.90 -27.87
CA ASN A 113 1.32 -16.28 -26.45
C ASN A 113 1.42 -17.80 -26.17
N LYS A 114 0.92 -18.66 -27.06
CA LYS A 114 1.01 -20.14 -26.97
C LYS A 114 2.09 -20.74 -27.88
N THR A 115 2.89 -19.91 -28.54
CA THR A 115 3.97 -20.36 -29.44
C THR A 115 5.00 -21.15 -28.65
N LYS A 116 5.42 -22.30 -29.19
CA LYS A 116 6.44 -23.14 -28.56
C LYS A 116 7.76 -22.38 -28.43
N ARG A 117 8.29 -22.36 -27.21
CA ARG A 117 9.53 -21.66 -26.86
C ARG A 117 10.71 -22.61 -27.01
N ARG A 118 11.82 -22.07 -27.51
CA ARG A 118 13.15 -22.66 -27.34
C ARG A 118 13.83 -21.96 -26.17
N PHE A 119 14.72 -22.65 -25.48
CA PHE A 119 15.40 -22.11 -24.30
C PHE A 119 16.91 -22.20 -24.50
N SER A 120 17.59 -21.09 -24.24
CA SER A 120 19.04 -21.04 -24.14
C SER A 120 19.47 -21.22 -22.69
N HIS A 121 20.51 -22.03 -22.47
CA HIS A 121 21.13 -22.19 -21.16
C HIS A 121 22.09 -21.01 -20.93
N GLN A 122 21.78 -20.12 -19.98
CA GLN A 122 22.74 -19.15 -19.48
C GLN A 122 23.21 -19.59 -18.09
N GLY A 123 24.53 -19.72 -17.91
CA GLY A 123 25.13 -19.82 -16.59
C GLY A 123 24.83 -18.53 -15.84
N GLY A 124 24.30 -18.62 -14.62
CA GLY A 124 23.88 -17.46 -13.85
C GLY A 124 25.06 -16.57 -13.48
N ALA A 125 25.38 -15.57 -14.31
CA ALA A 125 26.11 -14.39 -13.88
C ALA A 125 25.06 -13.37 -13.43
N ALA A 126 24.84 -13.30 -12.11
CA ALA A 126 24.11 -12.19 -11.53
C ALA A 126 24.93 -10.91 -11.76
N ASN A 127 24.42 -10.00 -12.60
CA ASN A 127 24.88 -8.62 -12.64
C ASN A 127 24.47 -7.94 -11.32
N SER A 128 25.35 -8.00 -10.32
CA SER A 128 25.37 -7.06 -9.20
C SER A 128 26.49 -6.05 -9.46
N ALA A 129 26.15 -4.88 -9.98
CA ALA A 129 27.03 -3.73 -10.01
C ALA A 129 26.54 -2.73 -8.95
N THR A 130 26.92 -2.96 -7.69
CA THR A 130 27.09 -1.93 -6.67
C THR A 130 28.12 -2.47 -5.68
N GLY A 131 29.28 -1.81 -5.64
CA GLY A 131 30.36 -2.15 -4.71
C GLY A 131 30.10 -1.53 -3.35
N GLU A 132 30.14 -2.34 -2.31
CA GLU A 132 30.27 -1.88 -0.93
C GLU A 132 31.38 -2.66 -0.23
N ALA A 133 32.23 -1.90 0.46
CA ALA A 133 33.45 -2.34 1.11
C ALA A 133 33.14 -3.13 2.39
N LYS A 134 33.90 -4.22 2.60
CA LYS A 134 33.84 -5.05 3.80
C LYS A 134 34.51 -4.33 4.99
N GLY A 135 33.77 -4.18 6.08
CA GLY A 135 34.29 -4.05 7.45
C GLY A 135 33.88 -5.27 8.27
N GLN A 136 34.85 -5.93 8.91
CA GLN A 136 34.70 -7.11 9.77
C GLN A 136 34.06 -6.75 11.12
N THR A 137 33.26 -7.64 11.72
CA THR A 137 33.59 -8.35 12.99
C THR A 137 32.49 -9.34 13.43
N ASN A 138 32.95 -10.38 14.13
CA ASN A 138 32.31 -11.62 14.60
C ASN A 138 31.07 -11.47 15.52
N SER A 139 30.16 -12.46 15.50
CA SER A 139 29.97 -13.45 16.60
C SER A 139 28.71 -14.33 16.44
N THR A 140 28.93 -15.64 16.32
CA THR A 140 28.27 -16.83 16.94
C THR A 140 26.75 -17.03 17.04
N GLU A 141 26.38 -18.33 16.92
CA GLU A 141 25.12 -19.04 17.30
C GLU A 141 24.02 -19.05 16.22
N GLU A 142 23.37 -20.14 15.80
CA GLU A 142 23.27 -21.56 16.22
C GLU A 142 22.84 -22.40 14.99
N GLU A 143 23.33 -23.64 14.89
CA GLU A 143 23.03 -24.60 13.81
C GLU A 143 21.72 -25.36 14.09
N GLU A 144 20.71 -25.22 13.22
CA GLU A 144 19.65 -26.22 13.04
C GLU A 144 19.84 -26.90 11.67
N GLU A 145 19.97 -28.23 11.69
CA GLU A 145 20.24 -29.07 10.53
C GLU A 145 19.07 -29.11 9.52
N GLU A 146 19.26 -28.54 8.34
CA GLU A 146 18.49 -28.89 7.13
C GLU A 146 19.22 -29.98 6.30
N PRO A 147 18.48 -30.87 5.61
CA PRO A 147 19.06 -31.99 4.85
C PRO A 147 19.93 -31.50 3.67
N PRO A 148 20.87 -32.32 3.17
CA PRO A 148 22.02 -31.84 2.40
C PRO A 148 21.60 -31.15 1.10
N SER A 149 21.99 -29.88 0.98
CA SER A 149 21.89 -29.11 -0.25
C SER A 149 22.71 -29.78 -1.36
N SER A 150 22.05 -30.40 -2.33
CA SER A 150 22.68 -30.64 -3.62
C SER A 150 22.90 -29.26 -4.27
N GLY A 151 24.15 -28.83 -4.30
CA GLY A 151 24.60 -27.65 -5.03
C GLY A 151 24.35 -27.82 -6.53
N THR A 152 23.12 -27.62 -6.95
CA THR A 152 22.77 -27.41 -8.35
C THR A 152 22.65 -25.91 -8.53
N THR A 153 23.67 -25.32 -9.16
CA THR A 153 23.54 -24.01 -9.78
C THR A 153 22.28 -24.03 -10.63
N LYS A 154 21.20 -23.38 -10.17
CA LYS A 154 19.91 -23.36 -10.88
C LYS A 154 20.13 -22.67 -12.22
N HIS A 155 20.30 -23.47 -13.27
CA HIS A 155 20.32 -22.98 -14.65
C HIS A 155 18.98 -22.31 -14.93
N ILE A 156 19.01 -21.02 -15.27
CA ILE A 156 17.80 -20.29 -15.66
C ILE A 156 17.61 -20.54 -17.15
N ASN A 157 16.57 -21.29 -17.50
CA ASN A 157 16.17 -21.47 -18.89
C ASN A 157 15.55 -20.17 -19.41
N VAL A 158 16.26 -19.46 -20.28
CA VAL A 158 15.81 -18.18 -20.84
C VAL A 158 15.20 -18.43 -22.23
N PRO A 159 13.96 -17.99 -22.53
CA PRO A 159 13.35 -18.19 -23.84
C PRO A 159 14.17 -17.53 -24.96
N GLU A 160 14.38 -18.18 -26.09
CA GLU A 160 15.04 -17.57 -27.24
C GLU A 160 14.24 -16.35 -27.78
N VAL A 161 14.95 -15.45 -28.45
CA VAL A 161 14.38 -14.22 -29.00
C VAL A 161 13.74 -14.52 -30.36
N PHE A 162 12.45 -14.20 -30.51
CA PHE A 162 11.74 -14.28 -31.78
C PHE A 162 11.99 -13.05 -32.65
N THR A 163 11.96 -13.25 -33.96
CA THR A 163 12.02 -12.18 -34.96
C THR A 163 10.81 -12.24 -35.88
N GLU A 164 10.59 -11.21 -36.71
CA GLU A 164 9.50 -11.21 -37.69
C GLU A 164 9.61 -12.37 -38.70
N LYS A 165 10.78 -12.98 -38.87
CA LYS A 165 10.96 -14.17 -39.73
C LYS A 165 10.18 -15.38 -39.20
N ASP A 166 9.94 -15.43 -37.90
CA ASP A 166 9.29 -16.57 -37.23
C ASP A 166 7.76 -16.48 -37.24
N TYR A 167 7.17 -15.43 -37.84
CA TYR A 167 5.75 -15.14 -37.67
C TYR A 167 4.81 -16.26 -38.10
N MET A 168 5.21 -17.11 -39.06
CA MET A 168 4.40 -18.28 -39.45
C MET A 168 4.31 -19.35 -38.36
N LYS A 169 5.23 -19.38 -37.40
CA LYS A 169 5.23 -20.32 -36.27
C LYS A 169 4.29 -19.89 -35.14
N ARG A 170 3.71 -18.69 -35.20
CA ARG A 170 2.94 -18.09 -34.10
C ARG A 170 1.64 -18.85 -33.80
N ILE A 171 1.42 -19.12 -32.53
CA ILE A 171 0.22 -19.77 -32.00
C ILE A 171 -0.43 -18.84 -30.96
N PRO A 172 -1.64 -18.33 -31.22
CA PRO A 172 -2.38 -17.50 -30.28
C PRO A 172 -3.17 -18.36 -29.29
N SER A 173 -3.64 -17.73 -28.21
CA SER A 173 -4.70 -18.28 -27.37
C SER A 173 -6.06 -18.00 -27.97
N ARG A 174 -7.10 -18.57 -27.35
CA ARG A 174 -8.49 -18.41 -27.78
C ARG A 174 -8.92 -16.94 -27.87
N GLN A 175 -8.45 -16.09 -26.96
CA GLN A 175 -8.79 -14.65 -26.97
C GLN A 175 -8.20 -13.91 -28.18
N TYR A 176 -7.05 -14.35 -28.69
CA TYR A 176 -6.30 -13.69 -29.76
C TYR A 176 -6.36 -14.41 -31.11
N GLU A 177 -7.18 -15.46 -31.23
CA GLU A 177 -7.35 -16.22 -32.46
C GLU A 177 -7.97 -15.36 -33.57
N GLN A 178 -9.00 -14.58 -33.24
CA GLN A 178 -9.62 -13.64 -34.18
C GLN A 178 -8.63 -12.54 -34.62
N HIS A 179 -7.72 -12.11 -33.73
CA HIS A 179 -6.69 -11.13 -34.08
C HIS A 179 -5.77 -11.68 -35.17
N LYS A 180 -5.29 -12.94 -35.02
CA LYS A 180 -4.49 -13.62 -36.04
C LYS A 180 -5.23 -13.78 -37.36
N SER A 181 -6.54 -14.03 -37.34
CA SER A 181 -7.37 -14.09 -38.55
C SER A 181 -7.40 -12.75 -39.28
N ILE A 182 -7.56 -11.63 -38.56
CA ILE A 182 -7.50 -10.29 -39.16
C ILE A 182 -6.11 -9.96 -39.69
N GLU A 183 -5.03 -10.30 -38.98
CA GLU A 183 -3.66 -10.13 -39.49
C GLU A 183 -3.49 -10.81 -40.84
N THR A 184 -3.95 -12.06 -40.96
CA THR A 184 -3.87 -12.85 -42.20
C THR A 184 -4.69 -12.22 -43.31
N LEU A 185 -5.90 -11.74 -43.00
CA LEU A 185 -6.76 -11.03 -43.95
C LEU A 185 -6.08 -9.75 -44.46
N ILE A 186 -5.49 -8.93 -43.58
CA ILE A 186 -4.77 -7.71 -43.95
C ILE A 186 -3.57 -8.02 -44.84
N LEU A 187 -2.76 -9.02 -44.49
CA LEU A 187 -1.59 -9.41 -45.30
C LEU A 187 -1.99 -9.88 -46.71
N SER A 188 -3.12 -10.58 -46.84
CA SER A 188 -3.64 -11.05 -48.13
C SER A 188 -3.97 -9.90 -49.10
N LEU A 189 -4.20 -8.69 -48.59
CA LEU A 189 -4.50 -7.50 -49.39
C LEU A 189 -3.29 -6.92 -50.13
N ASN A 190 -2.06 -7.35 -49.82
CA ASN A 190 -0.86 -6.95 -50.59
C ASN A 190 -0.88 -7.45 -52.04
N SER A 191 -1.78 -8.37 -52.38
CA SER A 191 -2.03 -8.80 -53.77
C SER A 191 -2.76 -7.75 -54.61
N ARG A 192 -3.28 -6.67 -54.00
CA ARG A 192 -4.07 -5.65 -54.67
C ARG A 192 -3.21 -4.53 -55.22
N ASP A 193 -3.58 -4.07 -56.41
CA ASP A 193 -2.98 -2.87 -57.01
C ASP A 193 -3.23 -1.63 -56.14
N LYS A 194 -2.19 -0.80 -55.99
CA LYS A 194 -2.19 0.47 -55.22
C LYS A 194 -2.49 0.37 -53.73
N LEU A 195 -2.40 -0.82 -53.14
CA LEU A 195 -2.57 -1.04 -51.70
C LEU A 195 -1.34 -1.72 -51.12
N ASN A 196 -0.66 -1.04 -50.20
CA ASN A 196 0.48 -1.60 -49.46
C ASN A 196 0.04 -1.82 -48.00
N THR A 197 0.04 -3.06 -47.52
CA THR A 197 -0.45 -3.37 -46.16
C THR A 197 0.65 -3.92 -45.25
N TYR A 198 0.64 -3.44 -44.01
CA TYR A 198 1.57 -3.85 -42.96
C TYR A 198 0.81 -4.32 -41.72
N VAL A 199 1.35 -5.33 -41.07
CA VAL A 199 0.94 -5.78 -39.73
C VAL A 199 2.10 -5.51 -38.78
N VAL A 200 1.85 -4.71 -37.75
CA VAL A 200 2.81 -4.40 -36.69
C VAL A 200 2.34 -5.08 -35.41
N ALA A 201 2.99 -6.15 -35.00
CA ALA A 201 2.77 -6.79 -33.71
C ALA A 201 3.44 -5.96 -32.61
N SER A 202 2.66 -5.18 -31.87
CA SER A 202 3.22 -4.34 -30.80
C SER A 202 3.44 -5.13 -29.52
N GLY A 203 4.49 -4.75 -28.78
CA GLY A 203 4.64 -5.05 -27.36
C GLY A 203 3.41 -4.64 -26.54
N ILE A 204 3.38 -5.07 -25.28
CA ILE A 204 2.40 -4.61 -24.31
C ILE A 204 2.66 -3.13 -24.02
N LEU A 205 1.61 -2.32 -24.13
CA LEU A 205 1.75 -0.87 -24.15
C LEU A 205 1.90 -0.28 -22.74
N TYR A 206 2.82 0.68 -22.61
CA TYR A 206 3.00 1.52 -21.42
C TYR A 206 3.21 3.00 -21.77
N GLY A 207 3.22 3.87 -20.75
CA GLY A 207 3.36 5.32 -20.87
C GLY A 207 2.02 6.07 -20.90
N ASN A 208 2.03 7.40 -20.94
CA ASN A 208 0.84 8.26 -21.03
C ASN A 208 -0.29 7.91 -20.01
N GLY A 209 0.01 7.59 -18.74
CA GLY A 209 -1.01 7.36 -17.69
C GLY A 209 -1.46 5.91 -17.46
N GLU A 210 -0.67 4.96 -17.95
CA GLU A 210 -0.71 3.48 -18.03
C GLU A 210 -2.06 2.75 -18.15
N SER A 211 -2.04 1.77 -19.06
CA SER A 211 -3.14 0.88 -19.43
C SER A 211 -3.17 -0.37 -18.55
N VAL A 212 -2.49 -1.45 -18.99
CA VAL A 212 -2.42 -2.74 -18.27
C VAL A 212 -1.70 -2.60 -16.93
N PHE A 213 -0.72 -1.70 -16.85
CA PHE A 213 0.08 -1.48 -15.64
C PHE A 213 -0.53 -0.46 -14.67
N PHE A 214 -1.72 0.09 -14.95
CA PHE A 214 -2.35 1.04 -14.04
C PHE A 214 -2.46 0.53 -12.59
N PRO A 215 -2.92 -0.71 -12.32
CA PRO A 215 -3.01 -1.20 -10.94
C PRO A 215 -1.67 -1.17 -10.22
N ILE A 216 -0.56 -1.46 -10.92
CA ILE A 216 0.79 -1.47 -10.35
C ILE A 216 1.20 -0.06 -9.92
N PHE A 217 1.02 0.94 -10.79
CA PHE A 217 1.35 2.32 -10.46
C PHE A 217 0.39 2.94 -9.44
N LYS A 218 -0.90 2.60 -9.48
CA LYS A 218 -1.86 3.00 -8.44
C LYS A 218 -1.43 2.46 -7.08
N ASN A 219 -1.11 1.16 -6.99
CA ASN A 219 -0.68 0.55 -5.74
C ASN A 219 0.63 1.17 -5.27
N ALA A 220 1.61 1.34 -6.16
CA ALA A 220 2.87 1.99 -5.83
C ALA A 220 2.68 3.42 -5.33
N TRP A 221 1.78 4.21 -5.94
CA TRP A 221 1.39 5.54 -5.46
C TRP A 221 0.84 5.48 -4.04
N LEU A 222 -0.08 4.56 -3.77
CA LEU A 222 -0.70 4.36 -2.46
C LEU A 222 0.24 3.70 -1.42
N SER A 223 1.49 3.41 -1.77
CA SER A 223 2.44 2.61 -0.98
C SER A 223 1.89 1.21 -0.63
N LEU A 224 1.05 0.65 -1.49
CA LEU A 224 0.48 -0.68 -1.37
C LEU A 224 1.28 -1.71 -2.17
N ASP A 225 1.21 -2.96 -1.73
CA ASP A 225 1.86 -4.06 -2.41
C ASP A 225 1.19 -4.41 -3.74
N SER A 226 2.00 -4.53 -4.77
CA SER A 226 1.56 -5.04 -6.07
C SER A 226 1.71 -6.56 -6.16
N GLN A 227 0.92 -7.18 -7.01
CA GLN A 227 0.88 -8.62 -7.16
C GLN A 227 1.94 -9.12 -8.17
N ILE A 228 2.55 -10.26 -7.85
CA ILE A 228 3.42 -11.02 -8.74
C ILE A 228 2.81 -12.40 -8.89
N ILE A 229 2.52 -12.80 -10.13
CA ILE A 229 1.91 -14.10 -10.43
C ILE A 229 3.03 -15.15 -10.55
N ASP A 230 2.85 -16.27 -9.84
CA ASP A 230 3.84 -17.33 -9.72
C ASP A 230 5.19 -16.77 -9.23
N ARG A 231 6.31 -17.10 -9.90
CA ARG A 231 7.65 -16.62 -9.54
C ARG A 231 7.96 -15.22 -10.10
N GLY A 232 7.19 -14.73 -11.07
CA GLY A 232 7.42 -13.46 -11.75
C GLY A 232 8.68 -13.38 -12.63
N ASN A 233 9.34 -14.50 -12.90
CA ASN A 233 10.56 -14.55 -13.73
C ASN A 233 10.26 -14.62 -15.25
N ASN A 234 8.98 -14.54 -15.62
CA ASN A 234 8.56 -14.52 -17.02
C ASN A 234 8.86 -13.17 -17.67
N PHE A 235 9.26 -13.20 -18.94
CA PHE A 235 9.58 -12.02 -19.72
C PHE A 235 8.36 -11.43 -20.39
N ILE A 236 8.14 -10.13 -20.18
CA ILE A 236 7.01 -9.38 -20.71
C ILE A 236 7.52 -8.42 -21.80
N PRO A 237 7.22 -8.65 -23.10
CA PRO A 237 7.65 -7.75 -24.18
C PRO A 237 6.86 -6.45 -24.15
N LEU A 238 7.55 -5.32 -24.04
CA LEU A 238 6.93 -4.01 -23.86
C LEU A 238 7.20 -3.07 -25.03
N ILE A 239 6.37 -2.04 -25.17
CA ILE A 239 6.69 -0.85 -25.96
C ILE A 239 5.92 0.37 -25.43
N HIS A 240 6.60 1.51 -25.37
CA HIS A 240 5.94 2.75 -25.02
C HIS A 240 4.96 3.18 -26.12
N VAL A 241 3.76 3.69 -25.77
CA VAL A 241 2.74 4.08 -26.75
C VAL A 241 3.23 5.16 -27.74
N ARG A 242 3.94 6.19 -27.25
CA ARG A 242 4.65 7.17 -28.10
C ARG A 242 5.69 6.52 -29.02
N GLY A 243 6.49 5.58 -28.49
CA GLY A 243 7.47 4.82 -29.27
C GLY A 243 6.84 4.02 -30.40
N LEU A 244 5.73 3.34 -30.13
CA LEU A 244 4.94 2.63 -31.14
C LEU A 244 4.41 3.58 -32.23
N CYS A 245 3.87 4.74 -31.85
CA CYS A 245 3.36 5.70 -32.83
C CYS A 245 4.48 6.25 -33.72
N GLN A 246 5.65 6.52 -33.15
CA GLN A 246 6.83 6.93 -33.90
C GLN A 246 7.34 5.82 -34.82
N PHE A 247 7.32 4.56 -34.39
CA PHE A 247 7.63 3.41 -35.24
C PHE A 247 6.69 3.30 -36.44
N VAL A 248 5.39 3.49 -36.23
CA VAL A 248 4.39 3.47 -37.32
C VAL A 248 4.59 4.63 -38.30
N LYS A 249 4.92 5.83 -37.78
CA LYS A 249 5.28 6.99 -38.60
C LYS A 249 6.50 6.68 -39.47
N GLU A 250 7.55 6.11 -38.89
CA GLU A 250 8.77 5.76 -39.61
C GLU A 250 8.55 4.64 -40.64
N LEU A 251 7.73 3.65 -40.30
CA LEU A 251 7.32 2.58 -41.22
C LEU A 251 6.66 3.16 -42.47
N TYR A 252 5.76 4.15 -42.32
CA TYR A 252 5.12 4.80 -43.45
C TYR A 252 6.12 5.53 -44.35
N MET A 253 7.15 6.14 -43.77
CA MET A 253 8.20 6.85 -44.51
C MET A 253 9.13 5.91 -45.26
N ARG A 254 9.56 4.82 -44.62
CA ARG A 254 10.56 3.90 -45.19
C ARG A 254 9.96 2.83 -46.09
N GLN A 255 8.70 2.44 -45.84
CA GLN A 255 7.98 1.38 -46.53
C GLN A 255 8.84 0.10 -46.74
N PRO A 256 9.20 -0.62 -45.66
CA PRO A 256 10.04 -1.81 -45.77
C PRO A 256 9.40 -2.91 -46.63
N GLU A 257 10.23 -3.80 -47.19
CA GLU A 257 9.76 -4.94 -48.00
C GLU A 257 8.92 -5.92 -47.18
N ARG A 258 9.36 -6.18 -45.93
CA ARG A 258 8.68 -7.09 -45.01
C ARG A 258 7.36 -6.48 -44.54
N LYS A 259 6.28 -7.27 -44.65
CA LYS A 259 4.92 -6.82 -44.36
C LYS A 259 4.45 -7.14 -42.94
N TYR A 260 5.06 -8.13 -42.28
CA TYR A 260 4.86 -8.40 -40.86
C TYR A 260 6.09 -7.88 -40.09
N LEU A 261 5.84 -7.06 -39.08
CA LEU A 261 6.86 -6.36 -38.29
C LEU A 261 6.53 -6.48 -36.81
N ILE A 262 7.56 -6.45 -35.97
CA ILE A 262 7.44 -6.49 -34.52
C ILE A 262 7.96 -5.17 -33.96
N ALA A 263 7.17 -4.55 -33.08
CA ALA A 263 7.53 -3.29 -32.43
C ALA A 263 7.57 -3.50 -30.92
N VAL A 264 8.77 -3.69 -30.37
CA VAL A 264 9.07 -3.80 -28.94
C VAL A 264 10.24 -2.89 -28.60
N ASP A 265 10.37 -2.50 -27.33
CA ASP A 265 11.61 -1.87 -26.84
C ASP A 265 12.74 -2.91 -26.70
N ASN A 266 13.95 -2.42 -26.42
CA ASN A 266 15.15 -3.26 -26.39
C ASN A 266 15.34 -4.00 -25.06
N GLU A 267 14.48 -3.78 -24.05
CA GLU A 267 14.65 -4.36 -22.73
C GLU A 267 13.86 -5.67 -22.60
N HIS A 268 14.52 -6.71 -22.10
CA HIS A 268 13.86 -7.96 -21.73
C HIS A 268 13.56 -7.95 -20.24
N ILE A 269 12.52 -7.23 -19.86
CA ILE A 269 12.10 -7.09 -18.46
C ILE A 269 11.27 -8.29 -18.00
N THR A 270 11.47 -8.71 -16.75
CA THR A 270 10.61 -9.71 -16.11
C THR A 270 9.43 -9.05 -15.40
N GLN A 271 8.35 -9.80 -15.17
CA GLN A 271 7.21 -9.32 -14.38
C GLN A 271 7.67 -8.78 -13.01
N LYS A 272 8.53 -9.53 -12.32
CA LYS A 272 9.05 -9.17 -10.99
C LYS A 272 9.88 -7.89 -11.02
N THR A 273 10.75 -7.75 -12.02
CA THR A 273 11.54 -6.52 -12.20
C THR A 273 10.63 -5.33 -12.45
N LEU A 274 9.63 -5.48 -13.33
CA LEU A 274 8.67 -4.41 -13.65
C LEU A 274 7.95 -3.91 -12.38
N VAL A 275 7.37 -4.83 -11.61
CA VAL A 275 6.63 -4.49 -10.38
C VAL A 275 7.52 -3.79 -9.37
N LYS A 276 8.73 -4.33 -9.12
CA LYS A 276 9.68 -3.75 -8.17
C LYS A 276 10.20 -2.39 -8.61
N THR A 277 10.51 -2.22 -9.89
CA THR A 277 10.98 -0.94 -10.44
C THR A 277 9.97 0.17 -10.18
N VAL A 278 8.67 -0.10 -10.39
CA VAL A 278 7.61 0.88 -10.13
C VAL A 278 7.44 1.16 -8.63
N GLY A 279 7.34 0.11 -7.80
CA GLY A 279 7.19 0.25 -6.34
C GLY A 279 8.33 1.06 -5.71
N ASN A 280 9.57 0.72 -6.07
CA ASN A 280 10.76 1.38 -5.56
C ASN A 280 10.83 2.85 -5.98
N PHE A 281 10.49 3.14 -7.24
CA PHE A 281 10.60 4.48 -7.76
C PHE A 281 9.51 5.42 -7.22
N VAL A 282 8.26 4.96 -7.11
CA VAL A 282 7.12 5.82 -6.76
C VAL A 282 6.92 5.97 -5.24
N SER A 283 7.13 4.91 -4.45
CA SER A 283 6.98 4.97 -2.98
C SER A 283 8.23 4.56 -2.21
N GLY A 284 9.20 3.92 -2.86
CA GLY A 284 10.29 3.24 -2.14
C GLY A 284 9.87 1.86 -1.63
N ASN A 285 8.66 1.40 -1.97
CA ASN A 285 8.14 0.11 -1.55
C ASN A 285 8.79 -1.04 -2.35
N ASN A 286 9.48 -1.93 -1.65
CA ASN A 286 10.13 -3.13 -2.20
C ASN A 286 9.33 -4.43 -1.98
N THR A 287 8.21 -4.38 -1.25
CA THR A 287 7.37 -5.54 -0.94
C THR A 287 6.34 -5.82 -2.05
N TYR A 288 5.88 -7.07 -2.10
CA TYR A 288 4.95 -7.54 -3.11
C TYR A 288 4.18 -8.75 -2.58
N VAL A 289 2.98 -8.97 -3.14
CA VAL A 289 2.16 -10.15 -2.84
C VAL A 289 2.37 -11.21 -3.92
N SER A 290 2.75 -12.42 -3.51
CA SER A 290 2.82 -13.57 -4.43
C SER A 290 1.43 -14.14 -4.66
N VAL A 291 1.04 -14.32 -5.91
CA VAL A 291 -0.24 -14.87 -6.34
C VAL A 291 -0.02 -16.21 -7.03
N SER A 292 -0.79 -17.23 -6.67
CA SER A 292 -0.66 -18.54 -7.32
C SER A 292 -1.20 -18.51 -8.76
N PRO A 293 -0.75 -19.39 -9.67
CA PRO A 293 -1.36 -19.54 -10.99
C PRO A 293 -2.87 -19.80 -10.93
N HIS A 294 -3.32 -20.52 -9.89
CA HIS A 294 -4.74 -20.78 -9.67
C HIS A 294 -5.49 -19.51 -9.36
N ASP A 295 -4.98 -18.61 -8.52
CA ASP A 295 -5.69 -17.38 -8.16
C ASP A 295 -5.58 -16.29 -9.25
N SER A 296 -4.71 -16.49 -10.25
CA SER A 296 -4.45 -15.51 -11.30
C SER A 296 -5.70 -15.11 -12.12
N PHE A 297 -6.71 -15.98 -12.23
CA PHE A 297 -7.94 -15.66 -12.97
C PHE A 297 -8.79 -14.55 -12.32
N LEU A 298 -8.56 -14.24 -11.05
CA LEU A 298 -9.24 -13.16 -10.33
C LEU A 298 -8.71 -11.77 -10.73
N PHE A 299 -7.59 -11.71 -11.44
CA PHE A 299 -6.92 -10.48 -11.80
C PHE A 299 -7.16 -10.14 -13.27
N ASP A 300 -7.51 -8.88 -13.52
CA ASP A 300 -7.59 -8.35 -14.87
C ASP A 300 -6.22 -8.46 -15.57
N ASP A 301 -6.26 -8.72 -16.88
CA ASP A 301 -5.08 -8.83 -17.74
C ASP A 301 -4.04 -9.89 -17.30
N ALA A 302 -4.42 -10.87 -16.46
CA ALA A 302 -3.53 -11.95 -16.00
C ALA A 302 -2.87 -12.72 -17.14
N GLU A 303 -3.59 -12.95 -18.25
CA GLU A 303 -3.02 -13.61 -19.44
C GLU A 303 -1.87 -12.82 -20.06
N VAL A 304 -1.95 -11.49 -20.04
CA VAL A 304 -0.90 -10.58 -20.49
C VAL A 304 0.28 -10.61 -19.52
N MET A 305 0.00 -10.60 -18.22
CA MET A 305 1.00 -10.62 -17.15
C MET A 305 1.75 -11.96 -17.05
N CYS A 306 1.19 -13.05 -17.59
CA CYS A 306 1.80 -14.39 -17.63
C CYS A 306 2.57 -14.70 -18.92
N VAL A 307 2.67 -13.75 -19.86
CA VAL A 307 3.48 -13.92 -21.07
C VAL A 307 4.93 -14.20 -20.69
N ASN A 308 5.55 -15.15 -21.38
CA ASN A 308 6.96 -15.47 -21.23
C ASN A 308 7.62 -15.62 -22.60
N LEU A 309 7.77 -14.50 -23.30
CA LEU A 309 8.33 -14.44 -24.66
C LEU A 309 9.36 -13.31 -24.73
N ARG A 310 10.30 -13.41 -25.66
CA ARG A 310 11.25 -12.34 -25.99
C ARG A 310 11.21 -12.09 -27.49
N PHE A 311 11.33 -10.84 -27.88
CA PHE A 311 11.26 -10.41 -29.28
C PHE A 311 12.38 -9.41 -29.58
N ALA A 312 12.88 -9.45 -30.81
CA ALA A 312 13.67 -8.37 -31.36
C ALA A 312 12.76 -7.39 -32.11
N CYS A 313 13.00 -6.10 -31.94
CA CYS A 313 12.32 -5.07 -32.71
C CYS A 313 12.75 -5.13 -34.19
N SER A 314 11.80 -5.07 -35.12
CA SER A 314 12.09 -5.17 -36.55
C SER A 314 12.81 -3.91 -37.05
N GLN A 315 13.85 -4.11 -37.86
CA GLN A 315 14.58 -3.01 -38.49
C GLN A 315 13.80 -2.46 -39.68
N LEU A 316 13.62 -1.13 -39.72
CA LEU A 316 12.92 -0.45 -40.81
C LEU A 316 13.87 0.05 -41.93
N GLY A 317 15.20 -0.12 -41.77
CA GLY A 317 16.21 0.28 -42.76
C GLY A 317 17.02 -0.91 -43.30
N GLY A 318 17.39 -0.85 -44.58
CA GLY A 318 18.32 -1.80 -45.23
C GLY A 318 17.69 -2.69 -46.29
N GLY A 319 17.52 -2.18 -47.51
CA GLY A 319 17.47 -3.01 -48.71
C GLY A 319 18.90 -3.39 -49.10
N GLY A 320 19.20 -4.70 -49.12
CA GLY A 320 20.39 -5.25 -49.77
C GLY A 320 21.65 -5.38 -48.92
N GLN A 321 21.71 -6.41 -48.09
CA GLN A 321 22.90 -7.26 -48.02
C GLN A 321 22.44 -8.70 -47.81
N ALA A 322 22.67 -9.54 -48.80
CA ALA A 322 22.62 -10.97 -48.65
C ALA A 322 23.75 -11.35 -47.69
N ASP A 323 23.40 -11.83 -46.49
CA ASP A 323 24.34 -12.47 -45.57
C ASP A 323 24.80 -13.79 -46.19
N GLN A 324 25.85 -13.71 -47.03
CA GLN A 324 26.72 -14.84 -47.31
C GLN A 324 27.95 -14.75 -46.40
N LYS A 325 28.11 -15.84 -45.64
CA LYS A 325 29.31 -16.37 -44.99
C LYS A 325 29.75 -15.78 -43.65
N GLY A 326 29.72 -16.69 -42.68
CA GLY A 326 30.54 -16.77 -41.48
C GLY A 326 30.49 -18.19 -40.91
N GLU A 327 30.59 -19.21 -41.77
CA GLU A 327 31.04 -20.54 -41.36
C GLU A 327 32.52 -20.43 -41.02
N ASP A 328 32.86 -20.48 -39.75
CA ASP A 328 34.15 -20.98 -39.29
C ASP A 328 33.88 -22.16 -38.36
N GLY A 329 33.84 -23.34 -38.98
CA GLY A 329 33.90 -24.60 -38.28
C GLY A 329 35.31 -24.84 -37.76
N GLN A 330 35.43 -25.10 -36.47
CA GLN A 330 36.59 -25.79 -35.92
C GLN A 330 36.26 -27.28 -35.85
N LYS A 331 36.98 -28.04 -36.65
CA LYS A 331 36.94 -29.51 -36.73
C LYS A 331 37.34 -30.14 -35.39
N GLY A 332 36.59 -31.16 -35.00
CA GLY A 332 37.01 -32.24 -34.10
C GLY A 332 36.25 -33.50 -34.50
N GLU A 333 36.95 -34.41 -35.20
CA GLU A 333 36.48 -35.76 -35.55
C GLU A 333 36.42 -36.65 -34.29
N ALA A 334 35.41 -37.53 -34.21
CA ALA A 334 35.57 -38.98 -34.13
C ALA A 334 34.20 -39.66 -33.88
N ASP A 335 33.83 -40.54 -34.82
CA ASP A 335 33.22 -41.87 -34.67
C ASP A 335 32.48 -42.20 -33.35
N GLN A 336 31.24 -42.68 -33.41
CA GLN A 336 30.91 -44.09 -33.71
C GLN A 336 29.38 -44.28 -33.72
N ALA A 337 28.92 -45.14 -34.63
CA ALA A 337 27.59 -45.71 -34.63
C ALA A 337 27.42 -46.64 -33.42
N ASP A 338 26.20 -46.74 -32.90
CA ASP A 338 25.63 -48.01 -32.46
C ASP A 338 24.10 -47.92 -32.58
N GLU A 339 23.57 -48.80 -33.41
CA GLU A 339 22.19 -49.27 -33.43
C GLU A 339 21.90 -49.99 -32.09
N ASP A 340 20.70 -49.83 -31.53
CA ASP A 340 19.87 -50.97 -31.12
C ASP A 340 18.58 -50.53 -30.39
N ASP A 341 17.47 -50.94 -31.03
CA ASP A 341 16.35 -51.71 -30.50
C ASP A 341 15.18 -51.13 -29.66
N GLN A 342 14.00 -51.31 -30.28
CA GLN A 342 12.77 -51.95 -29.78
C GLN A 342 11.94 -51.34 -28.64
N SER A 343 10.73 -50.88 -28.99
CA SER A 343 9.46 -51.64 -28.86
C SER A 343 8.29 -50.68 -29.13
N GLU A 344 7.57 -50.84 -30.24
CA GLU A 344 6.33 -51.63 -30.41
C GLU A 344 5.20 -51.32 -29.42
N GLU A 345 4.14 -50.70 -29.94
CA GLU A 345 2.71 -51.10 -29.87
C GLU A 345 1.96 -49.99 -30.66
N GLY A 346 1.25 -50.21 -31.78
CA GLY A 346 0.56 -51.40 -32.25
C GLY A 346 -0.93 -51.26 -31.94
N ASP A 347 -1.70 -50.62 -32.82
CA ASP A 347 -3.10 -50.99 -33.05
C ASP A 347 -3.61 -50.39 -34.38
N GLN A 348 -3.87 -51.29 -35.31
CA GLN A 348 -4.58 -51.10 -36.58
C GLN A 348 -6.07 -51.40 -36.40
N ALA A 349 -6.91 -50.72 -37.17
CA ALA A 349 -8.12 -51.28 -37.74
C ALA A 349 -8.47 -50.46 -39.01
N ASP A 350 -8.26 -51.08 -40.18
CA ASP A 350 -9.30 -51.48 -41.17
C ASP A 350 -10.48 -50.51 -41.39
N GLU A 351 -11.03 -50.26 -42.59
CA GLU A 351 -10.93 -50.84 -43.93
C GLU A 351 -11.76 -49.90 -44.86
N ASP A 352 -11.81 -50.24 -46.16
CA ASP A 352 -12.78 -49.84 -47.22
C ASP A 352 -12.41 -48.65 -48.15
N ASP A 353 -11.87 -49.02 -49.33
CA ASP A 353 -12.52 -48.99 -50.67
C ASP A 353 -13.30 -47.72 -51.09
N GLU A 354 -13.29 -47.23 -52.33
CA GLU A 354 -13.01 -47.78 -53.67
C GLU A 354 -12.99 -46.57 -54.66
N ASP A 355 -12.26 -46.73 -55.76
CA ASP A 355 -12.49 -46.21 -57.14
C ASP A 355 -12.66 -44.69 -57.42
N GLY A 356 -12.10 -44.11 -58.50
CA GLY A 356 -11.44 -44.63 -59.68
C GLY A 356 -11.36 -43.54 -60.77
N GLU A 357 -10.56 -43.86 -61.80
CA GLU A 357 -10.56 -43.32 -63.18
C GLU A 357 -9.78 -42.03 -63.51
N ASP A 358 -8.52 -42.24 -63.89
CA ASP A 358 -7.98 -42.14 -65.27
C ASP A 358 -8.49 -41.02 -66.21
N ALA A 359 -7.55 -40.24 -66.75
CA ALA A 359 -7.35 -40.11 -68.20
C ALA A 359 -6.01 -39.43 -68.53
N ASP A 360 -5.35 -40.01 -69.52
CA ASP A 360 -3.99 -39.80 -70.00
C ASP A 360 -3.71 -38.43 -70.68
N ASP A 361 -2.49 -37.94 -70.42
CA ASP A 361 -1.38 -37.51 -71.31
C ASP A 361 -1.56 -37.62 -72.86
N PRO A 362 -0.60 -37.18 -73.72
CA PRO A 362 0.34 -36.04 -73.74
C PRO A 362 0.18 -35.21 -75.05
N ASP A 363 0.87 -34.07 -75.19
CA ASP A 363 1.70 -33.88 -76.40
C ASP A 363 2.73 -32.75 -76.26
N ALA A 364 3.89 -33.02 -76.86
CA ALA A 364 5.15 -32.33 -76.66
C ALA A 364 5.56 -31.39 -77.81
N ALA A 365 6.52 -30.51 -77.48
CA ALA A 365 7.51 -29.87 -78.36
C ALA A 365 7.05 -28.82 -79.40
N ASP A 366 7.57 -27.59 -79.33
CA ASP A 366 8.77 -27.23 -80.11
C ASP A 366 9.31 -25.82 -79.78
N ALA A 367 10.57 -25.60 -80.15
CA ALA A 367 11.47 -24.56 -79.68
C ALA A 367 11.48 -23.23 -80.47
N ALA A 368 12.02 -22.21 -79.78
CA ALA A 368 12.92 -21.14 -80.25
C ALA A 368 12.39 -19.87 -80.98
N ASN A 369 12.68 -18.74 -80.31
CA ASN A 369 13.16 -17.42 -80.77
C ASN A 369 12.36 -16.58 -81.79
N LEU A 370 11.93 -15.38 -81.37
CA LEU A 370 12.56 -14.08 -81.73
C LEU A 370 11.77 -12.86 -81.23
N ASP A 371 12.55 -11.85 -80.83
CA ASP A 371 12.31 -10.40 -80.82
C ASP A 371 11.56 -9.69 -79.67
N ASP A 372 12.36 -8.81 -79.07
CA ASP A 372 12.19 -8.01 -77.86
C ASP A 372 12.05 -6.54 -78.27
N HIS A 373 10.88 -5.92 -78.03
CA HIS A 373 10.73 -4.46 -78.10
C HIS A 373 9.58 -3.96 -77.19
N ALA A 374 9.94 -3.64 -75.95
CA ALA A 374 9.11 -2.87 -75.01
C ALA A 374 9.52 -1.37 -74.99
N PRO A 375 8.56 -0.41 -74.94
CA PRO A 375 8.86 1.02 -74.86
C PRO A 375 9.06 1.53 -73.41
N PRO A 376 9.69 2.71 -73.20
CA PRO A 376 10.44 3.01 -71.98
C PRO A 376 9.59 3.63 -70.85
N LYS A 377 9.84 3.19 -69.61
CA LYS A 377 9.36 3.84 -68.37
C LYS A 377 10.23 5.06 -68.02
N LYS A 378 9.60 6.21 -67.87
CA LYS A 378 10.21 7.49 -67.46
C LYS A 378 10.72 7.41 -66.01
N LYS A 379 12.02 7.68 -65.83
CA LYS A 379 12.65 7.96 -64.53
C LYS A 379 12.11 9.28 -63.95
N ARG A 380 11.57 9.25 -62.73
CA ARG A 380 11.44 10.46 -61.89
C ARG A 380 12.74 10.62 -61.10
N ALA A 381 13.24 11.85 -61.10
CA ALA A 381 14.52 12.25 -60.52
C ALA A 381 14.52 12.05 -59.00
N ASN A 382 15.58 11.39 -58.51
CA ASN A 382 15.91 11.24 -57.11
C ASN A 382 16.70 12.49 -56.70
N GLN A 383 16.12 13.37 -55.88
CA GLN A 383 16.90 14.38 -55.15
C GLN A 383 17.30 13.76 -53.82
N GLY A 384 18.61 13.57 -53.64
CA GLY A 384 19.20 12.88 -52.50
C GLY A 384 19.07 13.67 -51.20
N GLY A 385 18.43 13.04 -50.21
CA GLY A 385 18.78 13.23 -48.81
C GLY A 385 19.79 12.16 -48.43
N HIS A 386 20.95 12.56 -47.90
CA HIS A 386 21.89 11.67 -47.24
C HIS A 386 21.16 10.90 -46.11
N SER A 387 21.01 9.59 -46.26
CA SER A 387 20.68 8.72 -45.13
C SER A 387 21.98 8.42 -44.38
N ASP A 388 22.23 9.16 -43.31
CA ASP A 388 23.17 8.71 -42.29
C ASP A 388 22.74 7.30 -41.84
N GLY A 389 23.66 6.34 -41.89
CA GLY A 389 23.45 4.94 -41.51
C GLY A 389 23.19 4.71 -40.02
N ARG A 390 22.58 5.66 -39.31
CA ARG A 390 22.12 5.51 -37.94
C ARG A 390 20.72 4.87 -37.94
N GLY A 391 20.58 3.77 -37.21
CA GLY A 391 19.28 3.12 -36.99
C GLY A 391 18.23 4.11 -36.46
N PHE A 392 16.96 3.86 -36.77
CA PHE A 392 15.86 4.67 -36.23
C PHE A 392 15.71 4.40 -34.73
N THR A 393 15.69 5.46 -33.94
CA THR A 393 15.47 5.41 -32.49
C THR A 393 14.14 6.07 -32.17
N PHE A 394 13.31 5.42 -31.35
CA PHE A 394 12.02 5.94 -30.90
C PHE A 394 11.99 6.13 -29.38
N HIS A 395 10.97 6.86 -28.90
CA HIS A 395 10.76 7.19 -27.50
C HIS A 395 10.75 5.94 -26.61
N CYS A 396 11.56 5.96 -25.54
CA CYS A 396 11.79 4.83 -24.63
C CYS A 396 12.31 3.54 -25.30
N CYS A 397 13.02 3.62 -26.42
CA CYS A 397 13.61 2.43 -27.07
C CYS A 397 14.53 1.61 -26.15
N GLU A 398 15.16 2.24 -25.16
CA GLU A 398 16.09 1.57 -24.25
C GLU A 398 15.41 0.71 -23.19
N GLY A 399 14.08 0.84 -23.03
CA GLY A 399 13.30 0.01 -22.11
C GLY A 399 12.55 0.77 -21.02
N PHE A 400 11.73 0.01 -20.30
CA PHE A 400 10.89 0.49 -19.22
C PHE A 400 11.69 0.98 -18.00
N THR A 401 12.70 0.21 -17.54
CA THR A 401 13.42 0.51 -16.30
C THR A 401 14.22 1.80 -16.41
N LYS A 402 14.93 1.97 -17.53
CA LYS A 402 15.75 3.17 -17.78
C LYS A 402 14.92 4.45 -17.89
N ASN A 403 13.65 4.33 -18.27
CA ASN A 403 12.76 5.46 -18.49
C ASN A 403 11.75 5.65 -17.35
N ILE A 404 11.88 4.97 -16.21
CA ILE A 404 10.89 5.01 -15.11
C ILE A 404 10.58 6.43 -14.62
N GLY A 405 11.56 7.34 -14.59
CA GLY A 405 11.34 8.74 -14.23
C GLY A 405 10.44 9.49 -15.22
N THR A 406 10.61 9.23 -16.51
CA THR A 406 9.71 9.75 -17.55
C THR A 406 8.31 9.16 -17.38
N LEU A 407 8.21 7.87 -17.10
CA LEU A 407 6.92 7.19 -16.91
C LEU A 407 6.15 7.73 -15.71
N ALA A 408 6.80 7.91 -14.56
CA ALA A 408 6.17 8.47 -13.38
C ALA A 408 5.63 9.90 -13.64
N ARG A 409 6.40 10.72 -14.37
CA ARG A 409 5.97 12.07 -14.76
C ARG A 409 4.76 12.04 -15.69
N GLU A 410 4.80 11.19 -16.72
CA GLU A 410 3.68 10.99 -17.63
C GLU A 410 2.45 10.48 -16.89
N PHE A 411 2.61 9.56 -15.92
CA PHE A 411 1.51 9.07 -15.10
C PHE A 411 0.82 10.21 -14.34
N CYS A 412 1.60 11.03 -13.63
CA CYS A 412 1.08 12.17 -12.89
C CYS A 412 0.35 13.16 -13.82
N GLN A 413 0.95 13.48 -14.97
CA GLN A 413 0.37 14.42 -15.94
C GLN A 413 -0.98 13.93 -16.49
N TYR A 414 -1.04 12.70 -17.00
CA TYR A 414 -2.25 12.17 -17.62
C TYR A 414 -3.38 11.92 -16.61
N ARG A 415 -3.04 11.66 -15.35
CA ARG A 415 -4.01 11.47 -14.26
C ARG A 415 -4.31 12.74 -13.47
N SER A 416 -3.65 13.86 -13.79
CA SER A 416 -3.77 15.13 -13.06
C SER A 416 -3.42 14.99 -11.56
N LEU A 417 -2.48 14.10 -11.22
CA LEU A 417 -1.97 13.93 -9.86
C LEU A 417 -1.01 15.07 -9.54
N LYS A 418 -1.20 15.70 -8.38
CA LYS A 418 -0.39 16.82 -7.91
C LYS A 418 -0.02 16.60 -6.45
N GLN A 419 1.23 16.93 -6.13
CA GLN A 419 1.72 16.94 -4.76
C GLN A 419 0.95 18.01 -3.95
N LEU A 420 0.42 17.65 -2.78
CA LEU A 420 -0.23 18.58 -1.85
C LEU A 420 0.60 18.74 -0.57
N ARG A 421 1.04 19.97 -0.27
CA ARG A 421 1.88 20.27 0.91
C ARG A 421 1.15 21.19 1.87
N VAL A 422 0.81 20.67 3.05
CA VAL A 422 0.03 21.39 4.07
C VAL A 422 0.85 21.52 5.36
N LEU A 423 0.77 22.67 6.01
CA LEU A 423 1.31 22.88 7.36
C LEU A 423 0.19 23.23 8.33
N ILE A 424 0.15 22.56 9.49
CA ILE A 424 -0.82 22.83 10.54
C ILE A 424 -0.13 23.37 11.79
N LEU A 425 -0.59 24.54 12.22
CA LEU A 425 -0.10 25.31 13.35
C LEU A 425 -1.22 25.60 14.36
N GLY A 426 -0.85 26.14 15.51
CA GLY A 426 -1.80 26.52 16.56
C GLY A 426 -1.34 26.21 17.98
N GLN A 427 -2.08 26.71 18.95
CA GLN A 427 -1.75 26.57 20.38
C GLN A 427 -1.81 25.11 20.90
N PRO A 428 -1.09 24.77 21.98
CA PRO A 428 -1.22 23.46 22.64
C PRO A 428 -2.68 23.17 23.04
N GLY A 429 -3.15 21.93 22.90
CA GLY A 429 -4.52 21.53 23.29
C GLY A 429 -5.62 21.79 22.26
N VAL A 430 -5.34 22.50 21.15
CA VAL A 430 -6.36 22.86 20.14
C VAL A 430 -6.79 21.70 19.22
N GLY A 431 -6.01 20.62 19.14
CA GLY A 431 -6.33 19.44 18.32
C GLY A 431 -5.60 19.34 16.97
N LYS A 432 -4.45 20.03 16.79
CA LYS A 432 -3.65 20.03 15.54
C LYS A 432 -3.41 18.64 14.95
N THR A 433 -2.80 17.74 15.71
CA THR A 433 -2.48 16.38 15.26
C THR A 433 -3.72 15.60 14.84
N PHE A 434 -4.87 15.83 15.48
CA PHE A 434 -6.13 15.21 15.10
C PHE A 434 -6.63 15.72 13.74
N ILE A 435 -6.63 17.04 13.53
CA ILE A 435 -6.99 17.65 12.24
C ILE A 435 -5.99 17.26 11.14
N ALA A 436 -4.68 17.21 11.45
CA ALA A 436 -3.63 16.75 10.55
C ALA A 436 -3.88 15.33 10.05
N LYS A 437 -4.24 14.41 10.96
CA LYS A 437 -4.62 13.03 10.63
C LYS A 437 -5.86 13.00 9.74
N LYS A 438 -6.88 13.83 10.00
CA LYS A 438 -8.10 13.91 9.18
C LYS A 438 -7.81 14.41 7.76
N ILE A 439 -6.94 15.41 7.60
CA ILE A 439 -6.50 15.90 6.29
C ILE A 439 -5.68 14.83 5.56
N CYS A 440 -4.77 14.15 6.26
CA CYS A 440 -4.02 13.03 5.68
C CYS A 440 -4.94 11.91 5.20
N GLN A 441 -6.00 11.57 5.96
CA GLN A 441 -6.99 10.58 5.56
C GLN A 441 -7.81 11.03 4.35
N HIS A 442 -8.24 12.31 4.34
CA HIS A 442 -9.08 12.85 3.26
C HIS A 442 -8.34 12.96 1.92
N TYR A 443 -7.07 13.38 1.94
CA TYR A 443 -6.26 13.58 0.73
C TYR A 443 -5.21 12.50 0.49
N ASN A 444 -5.22 11.45 1.32
CA ASN A 444 -4.24 10.38 1.27
C ASN A 444 -2.78 10.90 1.28
N LEU A 445 -2.43 11.72 2.27
CA LEU A 445 -1.11 12.34 2.43
C LEU A 445 -0.27 11.68 3.52
N THR A 446 1.03 11.92 3.49
CA THR A 446 1.96 11.46 4.53
C THR A 446 1.99 12.43 5.71
N LEU A 447 1.72 11.93 6.92
CA LEU A 447 1.81 12.72 8.15
C LEU A 447 3.27 12.84 8.62
N CYS A 448 3.79 14.06 8.61
CA CYS A 448 5.13 14.40 9.05
C CYS A 448 5.06 15.11 10.41
N SER A 449 5.12 14.32 11.48
CA SER A 449 5.20 14.80 12.86
C SER A 449 6.54 14.37 13.48
N ILE A 450 7.00 15.08 14.51
CA ILE A 450 8.23 14.69 15.21
C ILE A 450 8.11 13.24 15.72
N SER A 451 6.96 12.87 16.30
CA SER A 451 6.73 11.51 16.81
C SER A 451 6.74 10.46 15.71
N SER A 452 6.04 10.70 14.58
CA SER A 452 5.95 9.73 13.49
C SER A 452 7.30 9.48 12.81
N ILE A 453 8.08 10.53 12.58
CA ILE A 453 9.42 10.40 11.98
C ILE A 453 10.37 9.66 12.92
N LEU A 454 10.33 9.96 14.22
CA LEU A 454 11.15 9.25 15.21
C LEU A 454 10.81 7.77 15.33
N GLU A 455 9.52 7.41 15.26
CA GLU A 455 9.08 6.01 15.25
C GLU A 455 9.55 5.28 13.99
N GLU A 456 9.45 5.91 12.83
CA GLU A 456 9.91 5.35 11.56
C GLU A 456 11.43 5.12 11.55
N CYS A 457 12.22 6.09 12.03
CA CYS A 457 13.67 5.95 12.16
C CYS A 457 14.06 4.80 13.10
N LYS A 458 13.33 4.63 14.21
CA LYS A 458 13.54 3.50 15.14
C LYS A 458 13.24 2.15 14.47
N GLN A 459 12.18 2.06 13.68
CA GLN A 459 11.81 0.83 12.97
C GLN A 459 12.83 0.47 11.88
N ARG A 460 13.40 1.48 11.21
CA ARG A 460 14.45 1.29 10.21
C ARG A 460 15.83 0.99 10.80
N GLY A 461 16.04 1.23 12.08
CA GLY A 461 17.33 1.08 12.75
C GLY A 461 18.31 2.20 12.42
N ASP A 462 17.83 3.41 12.11
CA ASP A 462 18.69 4.56 11.80
C ASP A 462 19.51 4.97 13.04
N ASP A 463 20.76 5.40 12.82
CA ASP A 463 21.68 5.74 13.91
C ASP A 463 21.41 7.14 14.48
N PHE A 464 21.03 7.20 15.75
CA PHE A 464 20.83 8.49 16.44
C PHE A 464 22.16 9.02 17.02
N PRO A 465 22.36 10.35 17.10
CA PRO A 465 23.54 10.93 17.73
C PRO A 465 23.80 10.40 19.15
N GLU A 466 25.07 10.20 19.51
CA GLU A 466 25.47 9.63 20.80
C GLU A 466 24.87 10.39 21.99
N TYR A 467 24.80 11.73 21.92
CA TYR A 467 24.20 12.55 22.98
C TYR A 467 22.71 12.22 23.22
N TYR A 468 21.98 11.87 22.16
CA TYR A 468 20.55 11.53 22.24
C TYR A 468 20.37 10.13 22.82
N LYS A 469 21.22 9.17 22.41
CA LYS A 469 21.26 7.82 22.99
C LYS A 469 21.64 7.85 24.47
N GLN A 470 22.66 8.63 24.82
CA GLN A 470 23.09 8.81 26.21
C GLN A 470 21.98 9.45 27.06
N GLY A 471 21.31 10.48 26.55
CA GLY A 471 20.16 11.08 27.22
C GLY A 471 18.98 10.12 27.42
N LEU A 472 18.73 9.22 26.47
CA LEU A 472 17.73 8.16 26.61
C LEU A 472 18.13 7.10 27.66
N SER A 473 19.40 6.70 27.71
CA SER A 473 19.88 5.75 28.72
C SER A 473 19.84 6.34 30.12
N GLU A 474 20.23 7.61 30.29
CA GLU A 474 20.18 8.32 31.58
C GLU A 474 18.73 8.43 32.09
N LEU A 475 17.78 8.67 31.19
CA LEU A 475 16.35 8.70 31.54
C LEU A 475 15.80 7.33 31.92
N ASN A 476 16.21 6.27 31.23
CA ASN A 476 15.83 4.90 31.58
C ASN A 476 16.41 4.50 32.95
N ASP A 477 17.68 4.85 33.22
CA ASP A 477 18.35 4.61 34.50
C ASP A 477 17.68 5.37 35.65
N GLU A 478 17.25 6.61 35.42
CA GLU A 478 16.48 7.38 36.41
C GLU A 478 15.10 6.77 36.69
N GLN A 479 14.43 6.25 35.65
CA GLN A 479 13.14 5.56 35.81
C GLN A 479 13.30 4.21 36.55
N GLU A 480 14.36 3.46 36.30
CA GLU A 480 14.68 2.24 37.04
C GLU A 480 15.02 2.51 38.51
N LYS A 481 15.81 3.55 38.79
CA LYS A 481 16.12 3.99 40.16
C LYS A 481 14.86 4.43 40.92
N LYS A 482 13.92 5.10 40.23
CA LYS A 482 12.59 5.44 40.80
C LYS A 482 11.73 4.20 41.06
N LYS A 483 11.70 3.21 40.16
CA LYS A 483 10.98 1.93 40.37
C LYS A 483 11.55 1.12 41.55
N LYS A 484 12.87 1.16 41.79
CA LYS A 484 13.52 0.50 42.94
C LYS A 484 13.20 1.19 44.28
N ASN A 485 13.09 2.53 44.31
CA ASN A 485 12.74 3.27 45.52
C ASN A 485 11.27 3.16 45.96
N VAL A 486 10.33 2.85 45.04
CA VAL A 486 8.91 2.65 45.39
C VAL A 486 8.66 1.33 46.14
N LYS A 487 9.52 0.32 45.98
CA LYS A 487 9.41 -0.95 46.72
C LYS A 487 10.10 -0.94 48.10
N GLY A 488 10.75 0.16 48.50
CA GLY A 488 11.58 0.23 49.70
C GLY A 488 10.97 0.88 50.94
N ASN A 489 9.84 1.60 50.83
CA ASN A 489 9.29 2.37 51.96
C ASN A 489 7.86 1.94 52.33
N ALA A 490 7.79 0.88 53.13
CA ALA A 490 6.73 0.70 54.12
C ALA A 490 7.40 0.48 55.48
N MET A 491 7.08 1.37 56.44
CA MET A 491 7.42 1.37 57.88
C MET A 491 8.59 2.27 58.33
N GLY A 492 8.26 3.40 58.99
CA GLY A 492 9.20 4.19 59.82
C GLY A 492 8.75 5.62 60.13
N LYS A 493 8.50 5.93 61.41
CA LYS A 493 7.92 7.18 61.95
C LYS A 493 8.84 8.41 61.96
N ALA A 494 8.19 9.57 62.08
CA ALA A 494 8.65 10.97 62.09
C ALA A 494 9.73 11.42 63.10
N LYS A 495 10.53 12.45 62.72
CA LYS A 495 10.63 13.81 63.34
C LYS A 495 11.87 14.61 62.86
N GLY A 496 11.70 15.91 62.55
CA GLY A 496 12.70 16.97 62.86
C GLY A 496 13.32 17.82 61.72
N ASN A 497 12.82 19.06 61.59
CA ASN A 497 13.42 20.35 61.16
C ASN A 497 14.33 20.56 59.91
N ALA A 498 13.76 21.35 58.97
CA ALA A 498 14.25 22.58 58.30
C ALA A 498 15.76 22.83 58.03
N VAL A 499 16.14 23.12 56.76
CA VAL A 499 16.24 24.48 56.15
C VAL A 499 16.79 24.35 54.71
N GLY A 500 16.25 25.21 53.83
CA GLY A 500 16.51 25.50 52.42
C GLY A 500 17.78 25.01 51.70
N THR A 501 17.57 24.53 50.47
CA THR A 501 18.08 25.20 49.28
C THR A 501 17.26 24.81 48.05
N ALA A 502 16.83 25.82 47.31
CA ALA A 502 16.08 25.70 46.07
C ALA A 502 16.94 25.06 44.97
N LEU A 503 16.30 24.21 44.14
CA LEU A 503 16.58 23.84 42.74
C LEU A 503 16.12 22.39 42.53
N GLY A 504 14.83 22.20 42.24
CA GLY A 504 14.30 20.91 41.78
C GLY A 504 14.59 20.74 40.27
N PRO A 505 15.11 19.59 39.81
CA PRO A 505 15.42 19.39 38.39
C PRO A 505 14.14 19.15 37.60
N ALA A 506 13.87 20.04 36.66
CA ALA A 506 12.88 19.81 35.60
C ALA A 506 13.30 18.58 34.79
N SER A 507 12.34 17.67 34.56
CA SER A 507 12.46 16.49 33.69
C SER A 507 13.09 16.85 32.34
N ARG A 508 14.37 16.53 32.13
CA ARG A 508 15.07 16.70 30.86
C ARG A 508 14.65 15.57 29.93
N THR A 509 13.58 15.74 29.17
CA THR A 509 13.38 14.85 28.02
C THR A 509 14.56 15.03 27.05
N ALA A 510 15.25 13.96 26.68
CA ALA A 510 16.30 14.01 25.67
C ALA A 510 15.64 14.47 24.36
N LYS A 511 15.90 15.71 23.96
CA LYS A 511 15.36 16.30 22.73
C LYS A 511 16.48 16.37 21.71
N LEU A 512 16.18 16.02 20.47
CA LEU A 512 17.09 16.28 19.36
C LEU A 512 17.33 17.79 19.21
N THR A 513 18.54 18.12 18.78
CA THR A 513 18.89 19.50 18.42
C THR A 513 18.12 19.94 17.16
N LEU A 514 17.98 21.25 16.95
CA LEU A 514 17.32 21.79 15.76
C LEU A 514 17.99 21.34 14.43
N PRO A 515 19.33 21.32 14.30
CA PRO A 515 20.01 20.77 13.12
C PRO A 515 19.64 19.31 12.84
N ASP A 516 19.65 18.44 13.85
CA ASP A 516 19.35 17.02 13.67
C ASP A 516 17.87 16.80 13.31
N LEU A 517 16.97 17.54 13.97
CA LEU A 517 15.54 17.49 13.66
C LEU A 517 15.27 17.97 12.23
N THR A 518 15.93 19.05 11.80
CA THR A 518 15.86 19.58 10.44
C THR A 518 16.34 18.56 9.41
N ALA A 519 17.47 17.90 9.68
CA ALA A 519 17.98 16.86 8.79
C ALA A 519 17.00 15.67 8.66
N LEU A 520 16.40 15.22 9.77
CA LEU A 520 15.40 14.15 9.76
C LEU A 520 14.13 14.53 8.97
N PHE A 521 13.60 15.74 9.20
CA PHE A 521 12.46 16.23 8.42
C PHE A 521 12.81 16.35 6.94
N TYR A 522 13.94 16.94 6.60
CA TYR A 522 14.40 17.05 5.22
C TYR A 522 14.51 15.67 4.56
N GLN A 523 15.15 14.70 5.22
CA GLN A 523 15.27 13.34 4.70
C GLN A 523 13.89 12.69 4.49
N LYS A 524 12.93 12.87 5.42
CA LYS A 524 11.56 12.35 5.25
C LYS A 524 10.84 13.03 4.09
N LEU A 525 10.95 14.35 3.94
CA LEU A 525 10.31 15.08 2.83
C LEU A 525 10.94 14.74 1.47
N GLN A 526 12.19 14.26 1.46
CA GLN A 526 12.86 13.75 0.27
C GLN A 526 12.46 12.32 -0.11
N SER A 527 11.63 11.63 0.69
CA SER A 527 11.11 10.30 0.33
C SER A 527 10.20 10.38 -0.89
N ASN A 528 10.11 9.28 -1.65
CA ASN A 528 9.30 9.24 -2.86
C ASN A 528 7.81 9.44 -2.53
N GLU A 529 7.32 8.88 -1.42
CA GLU A 529 5.94 9.10 -0.95
C GLU A 529 5.62 10.59 -0.78
N CYS A 530 6.50 11.33 -0.08
CA CYS A 530 6.33 12.76 0.13
C CYS A 530 6.46 13.55 -1.17
N LYS A 531 7.40 13.18 -2.05
CA LYS A 531 7.61 13.83 -3.36
C LYS A 531 6.42 13.69 -4.30
N PHE A 532 5.84 12.50 -4.38
CA PHE A 532 4.73 12.21 -5.30
C PHE A 532 3.37 12.62 -4.73
N ARG A 533 3.01 12.18 -3.51
CA ARG A 533 1.68 12.44 -2.92
C ARG A 533 1.58 13.77 -2.20
N GLY A 534 2.68 14.19 -1.60
CA GLY A 534 2.70 15.32 -0.67
C GLY A 534 2.54 14.89 0.78
N PHE A 535 2.42 15.88 1.66
CA PHE A 535 2.57 15.68 3.09
C PHE A 535 1.81 16.74 3.90
N VAL A 536 1.54 16.39 5.17
CA VAL A 536 1.08 17.33 6.19
C VAL A 536 2.15 17.45 7.26
N LEU A 537 2.71 18.64 7.44
CA LEU A 537 3.58 18.98 8.56
C LEU A 537 2.72 19.26 9.80
N ASP A 538 2.95 18.49 10.86
CA ASP A 538 2.26 18.66 12.15
C ASP A 538 3.14 19.43 13.12
N PHE A 539 2.88 20.74 13.24
CA PHE A 539 3.48 21.63 14.23
C PHE A 539 5.02 21.64 14.24
N PHE A 540 5.62 21.51 13.06
CA PHE A 540 7.02 21.78 12.80
C PHE A 540 7.14 22.43 11.40
N PRO A 541 7.84 23.56 11.24
CA PRO A 541 8.52 24.36 12.28
C PRO A 541 7.57 24.97 13.32
N ARG A 542 8.08 25.34 14.51
CA ARG A 542 7.24 25.79 15.64
C ARG A 542 7.16 27.31 15.83
N ASN A 543 8.13 28.05 15.32
CA ASN A 543 8.26 29.51 15.41
C ASN A 543 9.00 30.05 14.16
N TYR A 544 9.16 31.37 14.08
CA TYR A 544 9.83 32.04 12.94
C TYR A 544 11.26 31.51 12.72
N ASP A 545 12.09 31.51 13.76
CA ASP A 545 13.51 31.12 13.67
C ASP A 545 13.68 29.66 13.20
N GLU A 546 12.82 28.74 13.67
CA GLU A 546 12.83 27.35 13.20
C GLU A 546 12.39 27.24 11.74
N ALA A 547 11.43 28.06 11.30
CA ALA A 547 10.96 28.08 9.92
C ALA A 547 12.02 28.66 8.99
N GLU A 548 12.64 29.77 9.38
CA GLU A 548 13.77 30.38 8.69
C GLU A 548 14.91 29.38 8.56
N TYR A 549 15.35 28.79 9.68
CA TYR A 549 16.42 27.81 9.67
C TYR A 549 16.09 26.59 8.78
N PHE A 550 14.89 26.03 8.90
CA PHE A 550 14.51 24.82 8.15
C PHE A 550 14.39 25.09 6.66
N PHE A 551 13.64 26.12 6.28
CA PHE A 551 13.34 26.37 4.88
C PHE A 551 14.48 27.09 4.16
N GLU A 552 15.26 27.97 4.81
CA GLU A 552 16.38 28.66 4.14
C GLU A 552 17.59 27.76 3.93
N ARG A 553 17.95 26.94 4.93
CA ARG A 553 19.03 25.95 4.82
C ARG A 553 18.80 24.98 3.66
N HIS A 554 17.54 24.72 3.35
CA HIS A 554 17.13 23.79 2.31
C HIS A 554 16.45 24.51 1.11
N ALA A 555 16.46 25.84 1.07
CA ALA A 555 15.94 26.65 -0.04
C ALA A 555 16.87 26.65 -1.26
N GLY A 556 18.16 26.35 -1.06
CA GLY A 556 19.14 26.12 -2.11
C GLY A 556 19.75 24.74 -1.97
N GLY A 557 19.56 23.87 -2.96
CA GLY A 557 20.17 22.54 -2.98
C GLY A 557 21.70 22.64 -3.00
N GLY A 558 22.32 22.48 -1.84
CA GLY A 558 23.76 22.32 -1.66
C GLY A 558 24.04 21.66 -0.32
N ALA A 559 24.55 20.44 -0.34
CA ALA A 559 25.11 19.82 0.86
C ALA A 559 26.32 20.64 1.32
N PRO A 560 26.51 20.88 2.64
CA PRO A 560 27.78 21.43 3.11
C PRO A 560 28.83 20.31 3.09
N GLU A 561 29.83 20.44 2.21
CA GLU A 561 31.08 19.70 2.32
C GLU A 561 31.83 20.12 3.59
N GLY A 562 32.32 19.13 4.33
CA GLY A 562 33.56 19.19 5.12
C GLY A 562 33.67 20.27 6.19
N SER A 563 33.53 19.87 7.45
CA SER A 563 34.06 20.59 8.61
C SER A 563 35.58 20.77 8.49
N GLY A 564 36.02 21.93 8.01
CA GLY A 564 37.36 22.46 8.24
C GLY A 564 37.42 23.13 9.62
N GLU A 565 38.46 22.79 10.39
CA GLU A 565 38.75 23.34 11.72
C GLU A 565 38.78 24.88 11.73
N PRO A 566 38.31 25.52 12.82
CA PRO A 566 38.44 26.97 12.97
C PRO A 566 39.85 27.33 13.43
N GLY A 567 40.60 27.99 12.54
CA GLY A 567 41.84 28.67 12.86
C GLY A 567 41.60 29.95 13.66
N GLU A 568 42.44 30.15 14.67
CA GLU A 568 42.53 31.34 15.53
C GLU A 568 42.88 32.61 14.74
N ALA A 569 42.20 33.71 15.07
CA ALA A 569 42.66 35.12 15.06
C ALA A 569 41.41 36.03 15.11
N GLU A 570 41.34 37.18 15.75
CA GLU A 570 42.20 37.93 16.66
C GLU A 570 41.26 38.95 17.31
N ALA A 571 41.57 39.33 18.55
CA ALA A 571 40.87 40.35 19.28
C ALA A 571 41.18 41.74 18.71
N GLU A 572 40.16 42.57 18.49
CA GLU A 572 40.30 44.02 18.66
C GLU A 572 39.16 44.58 19.50
N ALA A 573 39.59 45.26 20.57
CA ALA A 573 38.78 45.92 21.56
C ALA A 573 38.73 47.41 21.26
N VAL A 574 37.54 48.02 21.35
CA VAL A 574 37.39 49.45 21.69
C VAL A 574 36.12 49.60 22.54
N LYS A 575 36.28 49.76 23.87
CA LYS A 575 35.88 50.89 24.74
C LYS A 575 34.54 51.52 24.33
N GLY A 576 33.49 51.53 25.16
CA GLY A 576 33.47 51.84 26.59
C GLY A 576 33.17 53.33 26.74
N ASP A 577 31.94 53.67 27.12
CA ASP A 577 31.60 54.87 27.88
C ASP A 577 30.27 54.61 28.61
N GLU A 578 30.37 54.57 29.94
CA GLU A 578 29.29 54.68 30.91
C GLU A 578 29.00 56.15 31.20
N ALA A 579 27.74 56.46 31.55
CA ALA A 579 27.25 57.53 32.43
C ALA A 579 25.82 57.90 31.97
N ASP A 580 24.86 58.25 32.81
CA ASP A 580 24.67 58.19 34.25
C ASP A 580 23.16 58.46 34.44
N GLU A 581 22.69 58.12 35.63
CA GLU A 581 21.35 58.35 36.19
C GLU A 581 20.78 59.77 35.95
N ALA A 582 19.44 59.88 35.89
CA ALA A 582 18.69 60.54 36.97
C ALA A 582 17.20 60.70 36.64
N ASP A 583 16.41 60.46 37.68
CA ASP A 583 15.00 60.76 37.88
C ASP A 583 14.54 62.13 37.34
N GLU A 584 13.28 62.21 36.91
CA GLU A 584 12.38 63.18 37.54
C GLU A 584 10.90 62.79 37.39
N VAL A 585 10.23 62.84 38.54
CA VAL A 585 8.81 62.61 38.78
C VAL A 585 8.12 63.96 38.68
N VAL A 586 7.03 64.09 37.91
CA VAL A 586 6.05 65.16 38.17
C VAL A 586 4.62 64.67 37.88
N GLU A 587 3.79 64.97 38.86
CA GLU A 587 2.39 64.66 39.07
C GLU A 587 1.40 65.54 38.27
N ALA A 588 0.20 64.96 38.08
CA ALA A 588 -1.15 65.51 38.31
C ALA A 588 -1.86 66.49 37.34
N ASP A 589 -3.18 66.35 37.46
CA ASP A 589 -4.34 67.17 37.08
C ASP A 589 -4.86 67.05 35.64
N GLU A 590 -5.98 66.34 35.41
CA GLU A 590 -7.38 66.65 35.78
C GLU A 590 -7.92 67.94 35.15
N SER A 591 -8.91 67.80 34.25
CA SER A 591 -10.23 68.44 34.37
C SER A 591 -11.11 68.21 33.12
N ASN A 592 -12.33 67.72 33.37
CA ASN A 592 -13.67 68.18 32.92
C ASN A 592 -13.89 68.57 31.44
N GLU A 593 -15.05 68.39 30.80
CA GLU A 593 -16.46 68.12 31.16
C GLU A 593 -17.15 67.79 29.81
N ALA A 594 -18.02 66.78 29.73
CA ALA A 594 -19.50 66.87 29.70
C ALA A 594 -20.15 67.47 28.44
N ASP A 595 -20.98 66.65 27.77
CA ASP A 595 -22.37 66.91 27.32
C ASP A 595 -22.76 65.83 26.28
N GLU A 596 -23.64 64.88 26.60
CA GLU A 596 -25.13 64.96 26.62
C GLU A 596 -25.75 64.94 25.22
N ALA A 597 -26.39 63.82 24.84
CA ALA A 597 -27.82 63.74 24.55
C ALA A 597 -28.20 62.39 23.89
N ASP A 598 -29.34 61.91 24.36
CA ASP A 598 -29.97 60.60 24.28
C ASP A 598 -31.02 60.51 23.13
N GLU A 599 -31.69 59.35 23.09
CA GLU A 599 -32.97 58.99 22.42
C GLU A 599 -32.88 58.33 21.03
N SER A 600 -33.59 57.24 20.73
CA SER A 600 -34.47 56.32 21.48
C SER A 600 -34.90 55.16 20.56
N ASP A 601 -35.37 54.09 21.20
CA ASP A 601 -35.69 52.72 20.79
C ASP A 601 -36.88 52.45 19.83
N GLU A 602 -37.06 51.13 19.61
CA GLU A 602 -38.32 50.35 19.36
C GLU A 602 -38.72 50.08 17.89
N ASP A 603 -39.23 48.92 17.45
CA ASP A 603 -39.54 47.64 18.11
C ASP A 603 -39.83 46.48 17.12
N GLU A 604 -39.96 45.30 17.72
CA GLU A 604 -40.32 43.91 17.37
C GLU A 604 -41.23 43.45 16.19
N LEU A 605 -41.00 42.16 15.89
CA LEU A 605 -41.72 41.08 15.15
C LEU A 605 -43.24 40.91 15.51
N PRO A 606 -44.11 40.12 14.80
CA PRO A 606 -44.12 38.62 14.85
C PRO A 606 -44.80 37.82 13.70
N GLY A 607 -44.62 36.48 13.70
CA GLY A 607 -45.73 35.53 13.50
C GLY A 607 -45.66 34.49 12.35
N THR A 608 -45.46 33.21 12.71
CA THR A 608 -45.76 31.98 11.92
C THR A 608 -47.26 31.59 11.97
N PRO A 609 -47.83 30.75 11.07
CA PRO A 609 -47.82 29.27 11.29
C PRO A 609 -47.89 28.33 10.05
N ARG A 610 -47.20 27.18 10.18
CA ARG A 610 -47.44 25.77 9.74
C ARG A 610 -48.37 25.41 8.55
N SER A 611 -47.85 24.59 7.61
CA SER A 611 -48.39 23.24 7.20
C SER A 611 -47.68 22.64 5.96
N ASP A 612 -47.10 21.43 6.09
CA ASP A 612 -46.83 20.46 4.99
C ASP A 612 -48.16 19.82 4.48
N PRO A 613 -48.27 19.02 3.37
CA PRO A 613 -47.23 18.23 2.67
C PRO A 613 -47.34 18.12 1.11
N ASP A 614 -46.37 17.39 0.52
CA ASP A 614 -46.46 16.52 -0.69
C ASP A 614 -47.00 17.07 -2.03
N GLN A 615 -46.15 17.12 -3.07
CA GLN A 615 -46.21 16.22 -4.25
C GLN A 615 -45.38 16.70 -5.45
N GLU A 616 -44.86 15.69 -6.14
CA GLU A 616 -44.20 15.70 -7.45
C GLU A 616 -44.91 16.56 -8.51
N ALA A 617 -44.12 17.27 -9.31
CA ALA A 617 -44.41 17.46 -10.73
C ALA A 617 -43.14 17.90 -11.48
N THR A 618 -42.67 17.03 -12.37
CA THR A 618 -41.99 17.48 -13.59
C THR A 618 -42.97 18.31 -14.42
N PRO A 619 -42.49 19.29 -15.22
CA PRO A 619 -42.64 19.05 -16.64
C PRO A 619 -41.49 19.59 -17.52
N GLN A 620 -41.45 18.98 -18.70
CA GLN A 620 -40.61 19.22 -19.84
C GLN A 620 -40.77 20.61 -20.48
N ALA A 621 -39.66 21.04 -21.07
CA ALA A 621 -39.51 21.64 -22.40
C ALA A 621 -40.37 22.85 -22.81
N GLY A 622 -39.68 23.95 -23.11
CA GLY A 622 -40.20 25.06 -23.91
C GLY A 622 -39.13 26.07 -24.27
N ASN A 623 -38.54 25.91 -25.46
CA ASN A 623 -37.57 26.83 -26.08
C ASN A 623 -38.02 28.30 -26.07
N THR A 624 -37.08 29.23 -25.85
CA THR A 624 -36.94 30.43 -26.70
C THR A 624 -35.53 31.00 -26.58
N ALA A 625 -34.88 31.14 -27.72
CA ALA A 625 -33.54 31.67 -27.86
C ALA A 625 -33.52 33.20 -27.71
N SER A 626 -32.50 33.73 -27.04
CA SER A 626 -31.97 35.06 -27.31
C SER A 626 -30.48 35.12 -26.96
N LYS A 627 -29.70 35.45 -27.98
CA LYS A 627 -28.25 35.65 -28.03
C LYS A 627 -27.74 36.52 -26.87
N LYS A 628 -26.69 36.03 -26.19
CA LYS A 628 -25.50 36.82 -25.81
C LYS A 628 -24.34 35.87 -25.49
N GLN A 629 -23.26 35.98 -26.26
CA GLN A 629 -21.98 35.31 -26.02
C GLN A 629 -21.34 35.83 -24.73
N PRO A 630 -20.60 34.96 -24.03
CA PRO A 630 -19.26 35.33 -23.57
C PRO A 630 -18.20 34.32 -24.04
N GLY A 631 -17.02 34.86 -24.35
CA GLY A 631 -15.92 34.18 -25.01
C GLY A 631 -15.27 33.06 -24.19
N SER A 632 -14.94 31.99 -24.91
CA SER A 632 -14.13 30.88 -24.44
C SER A 632 -12.65 31.28 -24.36
N ALA A 633 -12.11 31.42 -23.15
CA ALA A 633 -10.67 31.37 -22.91
C ALA A 633 -10.31 29.95 -22.43
N GLY A 634 -10.28 29.01 -23.37
CA GLY A 634 -9.65 27.71 -23.17
C GLY A 634 -8.22 27.79 -23.69
N ALA A 635 -7.29 28.20 -22.83
CA ALA A 635 -5.87 28.18 -23.16
C ALA A 635 -5.39 26.71 -23.19
N THR A 636 -5.02 26.27 -24.38
CA THR A 636 -4.19 25.08 -24.59
C THR A 636 -2.73 25.51 -24.37
N PRO A 637 -1.92 24.78 -23.58
CA PRO A 637 -0.48 25.02 -23.59
C PRO A 637 0.09 24.32 -24.82
N ASN A 638 0.47 25.11 -25.81
CA ASN A 638 1.39 24.67 -26.86
C ASN A 638 2.76 24.42 -26.23
N GLY A 639 3.35 23.26 -26.52
CA GLY A 639 4.73 22.97 -26.19
C GLY A 639 5.68 23.75 -27.09
N ASP A 640 6.67 24.40 -26.48
CA ASP A 640 8.08 24.29 -26.86
C ASP A 640 8.92 24.99 -25.76
N SER A 641 9.45 24.24 -24.81
CA SER A 641 10.66 24.63 -24.09
C SER A 641 11.49 23.38 -23.89
N ASN A 642 12.64 23.36 -24.55
CA ASN A 642 13.65 22.33 -24.45
C ASN A 642 14.42 22.54 -23.15
N GLU A 643 13.75 22.36 -22.01
CA GLU A 643 14.34 22.36 -20.68
C GLU A 643 14.72 20.93 -20.34
N THR A 644 16.01 20.71 -20.08
CA THR A 644 16.57 19.45 -19.62
C THR A 644 15.94 19.02 -18.28
N PRO A 645 15.83 17.71 -17.98
CA PRO A 645 15.11 17.20 -16.81
C PRO A 645 15.65 17.63 -15.44
N GLU A 646 16.84 18.22 -15.38
CA GLU A 646 17.52 18.55 -14.13
C GLU A 646 17.02 19.86 -13.48
N GLU A 647 16.24 20.70 -14.17
CA GLU A 647 15.79 21.99 -13.62
C GLU A 647 14.36 21.99 -13.04
N ALA A 648 13.53 21.00 -13.38
CA ALA A 648 12.14 20.90 -12.90
C ALA A 648 12.00 20.20 -11.52
N ASP A 649 13.04 19.51 -11.06
CA ASP A 649 13.07 18.79 -9.76
C ASP A 649 13.56 19.67 -8.58
N LYS A 650 13.50 20.99 -8.71
CA LYS A 650 13.65 21.92 -7.57
C LYS A 650 12.37 21.87 -6.73
N VAL A 651 12.20 20.79 -5.97
CA VAL A 651 11.08 20.60 -5.04
C VAL A 651 11.16 21.69 -3.97
N SER A 652 10.35 22.74 -4.12
CA SER A 652 10.14 23.71 -3.05
C SER A 652 9.52 22.96 -1.87
N LEU A 653 10.25 22.84 -0.76
CA LEU A 653 9.76 22.22 0.47
C LEU A 653 8.66 23.05 1.15
N LEU A 654 8.48 24.29 0.70
CA LEU A 654 7.55 25.25 1.28
C LEU A 654 6.10 24.73 1.17
N PRO A 655 5.31 24.73 2.26
CA PRO A 655 3.90 24.37 2.19
C PRO A 655 3.14 25.30 1.23
N GLU A 656 2.18 24.73 0.50
CA GLU A 656 1.25 25.49 -0.35
C GLU A 656 0.09 26.06 0.49
N PHE A 657 -0.28 25.35 1.55
CA PHE A 657 -1.38 25.73 2.43
C PHE A 657 -0.93 25.73 3.89
N VAL A 658 -1.10 26.86 4.59
CA VAL A 658 -0.79 27.01 6.01
C VAL A 658 -2.08 27.23 6.78
N ILE A 659 -2.35 26.40 7.78
CA ILE A 659 -3.58 26.43 8.57
C ILE A 659 -3.21 26.63 10.03
N VAL A 660 -3.71 27.71 10.65
CA VAL A 660 -3.50 28.03 12.06
C VAL A 660 -4.80 27.84 12.83
N LEU A 661 -4.80 26.88 13.76
CA LEU A 661 -5.93 26.62 14.65
C LEU A 661 -5.83 27.51 15.90
N LYS A 662 -6.88 28.30 16.15
CA LYS A 662 -7.02 29.21 17.30
C LYS A 662 -8.20 28.78 18.17
N SER A 663 -8.08 28.90 19.49
CA SER A 663 -9.14 28.52 20.43
C SER A 663 -8.97 29.27 21.75
N PRO A 664 -10.01 29.41 22.59
CA PRO A 664 -9.82 29.94 23.94
C PRO A 664 -8.86 29.09 24.78
N GLU A 665 -8.06 29.72 25.65
CA GLU A 665 -7.12 28.99 26.53
C GLU A 665 -7.87 28.00 27.42
N GLU A 666 -9.00 28.41 27.99
CA GLU A 666 -9.83 27.61 28.89
C GLU A 666 -10.27 26.28 28.24
N LEU A 667 -10.67 26.34 26.97
CA LEU A 667 -11.07 25.16 26.19
C LEU A 667 -9.87 24.25 25.89
N CYS A 668 -8.71 24.81 25.57
CA CYS A 668 -7.49 24.03 25.37
C CYS A 668 -7.02 23.37 26.66
N ARG A 669 -7.15 24.07 27.80
CA ARG A 669 -6.83 23.58 29.12
C ARG A 669 -7.75 22.42 29.51
N SER A 670 -9.06 22.61 29.41
CA SER A 670 -10.06 21.59 29.78
C SER A 670 -9.88 20.30 28.96
N ARG A 671 -9.66 20.41 27.64
CA ARG A 671 -9.36 19.26 26.77
C ARG A 671 -8.12 18.49 27.20
N MET A 672 -7.07 19.17 27.65
CA MET A 672 -5.85 18.52 28.11
C MET A 672 -6.03 17.83 29.47
N MET A 673 -6.83 18.41 30.38
CA MET A 673 -7.08 17.82 31.70
C MET A 673 -8.00 16.60 31.67
N ASN A 674 -8.85 16.50 30.63
CA ASN A 674 -9.79 15.39 30.45
C ASN A 674 -9.19 14.20 29.66
N LEU A 675 -7.87 14.16 29.46
CA LEU A 675 -7.20 13.01 28.84
C LEU A 675 -7.27 11.77 29.76
N ALA A 676 -7.36 10.58 29.17
CA ALA A 676 -7.35 9.33 29.92
C ALA A 676 -6.04 9.16 30.72
N GLU A 677 -6.08 8.53 31.89
CA GLU A 677 -4.90 8.34 32.76
C GLU A 677 -3.71 7.68 32.05
N GLU A 678 -4.00 6.86 31.02
CA GLU A 678 -3.01 6.18 30.18
C GLU A 678 -2.25 7.12 29.22
N GLU A 679 -2.85 8.27 28.86
CA GLU A 679 -2.28 9.26 27.93
C GLU A 679 -1.54 10.40 28.65
N ILE A 680 -1.62 10.44 29.99
CA ILE A 680 -1.01 11.50 30.80
C ILE A 680 0.48 11.22 31.00
N ILE A 681 1.31 11.98 30.28
CA ILE A 681 2.75 12.00 30.47
C ILE A 681 3.12 13.12 31.46
N LYS A 682 3.57 12.75 32.66
CA LYS A 682 4.01 13.69 33.71
C LYS A 682 5.10 14.64 33.19
N GLY A 683 4.91 15.94 33.40
CA GLY A 683 5.77 17.02 32.91
C GLY A 683 5.61 17.41 31.43
N HIS A 684 4.73 16.75 30.67
CA HIS A 684 4.49 17.00 29.25
C HIS A 684 3.03 17.36 28.92
N ASN A 685 2.10 16.45 29.19
CA ASN A 685 0.66 16.63 28.97
C ASN A 685 -0.13 16.81 30.29
N ASP A 686 0.58 17.04 31.40
CA ASP A 686 0.01 17.47 32.67
C ASP A 686 -0.20 19.00 32.70
N GLU A 687 -0.85 19.49 33.76
CA GLU A 687 -1.17 20.92 33.91
C GLU A 687 0.06 21.83 33.81
N SER A 688 1.13 21.47 34.52
CA SER A 688 2.40 22.21 34.47
C SER A 688 3.05 22.21 33.08
N GLY A 689 2.93 21.09 32.35
CA GLY A 689 3.43 20.94 30.99
C GLY A 689 2.63 21.72 29.95
N PHE A 690 1.30 21.80 30.11
CA PHE A 690 0.43 22.63 29.29
C PHE A 690 0.79 24.11 29.45
N GLU A 691 0.80 24.61 30.69
CA GLU A 691 0.99 26.03 30.96
C GLU A 691 2.35 26.52 30.46
N ARG A 692 3.40 25.72 30.65
CA ARG A 692 4.74 25.99 30.09
C ARG A 692 4.74 26.09 28.56
N ARG A 693 4.07 25.16 27.86
CA ARG A 693 4.01 25.16 26.39
C ARG A 693 3.13 26.28 25.86
N HIS A 694 2.04 26.60 26.55
CA HIS A 694 1.14 27.67 26.18
C HIS A 694 1.84 29.02 26.30
N LYS A 695 2.48 29.31 27.45
CA LYS A 695 3.32 30.51 27.65
C LYS A 695 4.42 30.64 26.60
N LYS A 696 5.09 29.54 26.26
CA LYS A 696 6.09 29.52 25.19
C LYS A 696 5.48 29.87 23.83
N TYR A 697 4.36 29.25 23.47
CA TYR A 697 3.67 29.51 22.20
C TYR A 697 3.23 30.97 22.07
N ILE A 698 2.60 31.52 23.11
CA ILE A 698 2.19 32.94 23.12
C ILE A 698 3.41 33.85 22.99
N LYS A 699 4.49 33.57 23.72
CA LYS A 699 5.73 34.35 23.64
C LYS A 699 6.36 34.30 22.24
N GLU A 700 6.27 33.19 21.50
CA GLU A 700 6.95 33.06 20.21
C GLU A 700 6.07 33.41 19.01
N ASN A 701 4.75 33.22 19.11
CA ASN A 701 3.84 33.29 17.95
C ASN A 701 2.67 34.28 18.10
N CYS A 702 2.44 34.85 19.29
CA CYS A 702 1.40 35.85 19.49
C CYS A 702 2.01 37.23 19.74
N ARG A 703 1.48 38.26 19.08
CA ARG A 703 1.76 39.66 19.38
C ARG A 703 0.85 40.06 20.53
N ASN A 704 1.42 40.33 21.70
CA ASN A 704 0.62 40.59 22.91
C ASN A 704 0.40 42.09 23.17
N ASP A 705 1.19 43.00 22.57
CA ASP A 705 1.10 44.44 22.84
C ASP A 705 1.16 45.32 21.58
N TYR A 706 0.45 46.45 21.65
CA TYR A 706 0.40 47.49 20.60
C TYR A 706 1.79 48.09 20.27
N PHE A 707 2.77 47.94 21.17
CA PHE A 707 4.15 48.42 21.03
C PHE A 707 5.15 47.36 20.53
N GLU A 708 4.77 46.07 20.47
CA GLU A 708 5.63 44.97 19.96
C GLU A 708 5.45 44.70 18.45
N PHE A 709 4.57 45.47 17.78
CA PHE A 709 4.15 45.21 16.39
C PHE A 709 5.30 45.24 15.37
N ASP A 710 6.35 46.05 15.60
CA ASP A 710 7.42 46.29 14.63
C ASP A 710 8.67 45.41 14.79
N GLN A 711 8.87 44.73 15.93
CA GLN A 711 10.11 43.99 16.19
C GLN A 711 9.94 42.47 16.22
N LYS A 712 8.73 41.98 16.53
CA LYS A 712 8.51 40.56 16.76
C LYS A 712 7.94 39.86 15.52
N LYS A 713 8.74 38.97 14.95
CA LYS A 713 8.33 38.10 13.85
C LYS A 713 7.73 36.81 14.38
N SER A 714 6.47 36.56 14.03
CA SER A 714 5.75 35.31 14.30
C SER A 714 5.94 34.32 13.16
N ILE A 715 5.69 33.04 13.40
CA ILE A 715 5.71 32.03 12.33
C ILE A 715 4.75 32.37 11.16
N GLU A 716 3.65 33.09 11.43
CA GLU A 716 2.71 33.52 10.39
C GLU A 716 3.39 34.53 9.44
N ASP A 717 4.18 35.47 10.00
CA ASP A 717 4.92 36.46 9.22
C ASP A 717 5.93 35.81 8.26
N PHE A 718 6.57 34.71 8.67
CA PHE A 718 7.51 33.96 7.81
C PHE A 718 6.87 33.52 6.48
N PHE A 719 5.63 33.03 6.55
CA PHE A 719 4.89 32.53 5.38
C PHE A 719 4.30 33.68 4.56
N LEU A 720 3.80 34.73 5.23
CA LEU A 720 3.30 35.94 4.55
C LEU A 720 4.42 36.66 3.79
N GLU A 721 5.63 36.75 4.36
CA GLU A 721 6.83 37.30 3.69
C GLU A 721 7.20 36.54 2.40
N ARG A 722 6.71 35.29 2.24
CA ARG A 722 6.97 34.40 1.09
C ARG A 722 5.74 34.17 0.21
N GLU A 723 4.74 35.05 0.31
CA GLU A 723 3.50 34.99 -0.48
C GLU A 723 2.68 33.70 -0.28
N VAL A 724 2.78 33.08 0.90
CA VAL A 724 1.95 31.93 1.28
C VAL A 724 0.80 32.41 2.16
N ASP A 725 -0.43 32.19 1.69
CA ASP A 725 -1.64 32.52 2.44
C ASP A 725 -1.73 31.68 3.73
N VAL A 726 -2.27 32.28 4.80
CA VAL A 726 -2.51 31.64 6.09
C VAL A 726 -4.00 31.62 6.41
N LEU A 727 -4.58 30.43 6.58
CA LEU A 727 -5.97 30.27 7.03
C LEU A 727 -6.05 30.22 8.55
N HIS A 728 -6.82 31.12 9.16
CA HIS A 728 -7.18 31.04 10.57
C HIS A 728 -8.49 30.29 10.77
N VAL A 729 -8.46 29.24 11.58
CA VAL A 729 -9.64 28.47 11.96
C VAL A 729 -9.86 28.60 13.47
N HIS A 730 -10.97 29.22 13.85
CA HIS A 730 -11.36 29.39 15.25
C HIS A 730 -12.19 28.18 15.71
N ILE A 731 -11.75 27.53 16.79
CA ILE A 731 -12.39 26.35 17.39
C ILE A 731 -12.93 26.72 18.76
N ASN A 732 -14.25 26.72 18.87
CA ASN A 732 -15.01 26.97 20.08
C ASN A 732 -15.67 25.67 20.59
N GLU A 733 -16.42 25.74 21.69
CA GLU A 733 -17.09 24.57 22.30
C GLU A 733 -18.20 24.00 21.41
N ASP A 734 -18.90 24.88 20.69
CA ASP A 734 -20.02 24.61 19.79
C ASP A 734 -19.59 24.32 18.34
N SER A 735 -18.29 24.41 18.04
CA SER A 735 -17.78 24.20 16.69
C SER A 735 -17.93 22.74 16.25
N SER A 736 -18.67 22.51 15.17
CA SER A 736 -18.76 21.20 14.53
C SER A 736 -17.46 20.82 13.83
N LEU A 737 -17.01 19.57 14.00
CA LEU A 737 -15.85 19.03 13.30
C LEU A 737 -16.06 19.05 11.77
N GLU A 738 -17.29 18.79 11.32
CA GLU A 738 -17.61 18.75 9.89
C GLU A 738 -17.47 20.13 9.25
N ASP A 739 -17.89 21.19 9.93
CA ASP A 739 -17.77 22.56 9.44
C ASP A 739 -16.31 23.01 9.41
N ILE A 740 -15.53 22.67 10.45
CA ILE A 740 -14.09 22.94 10.50
C ILE A 740 -13.37 22.30 9.31
N LEU A 741 -13.61 21.01 9.08
CA LEU A 741 -12.99 20.29 7.97
C LEU A 741 -13.47 20.83 6.62
N THR A 742 -14.76 21.14 6.47
CA THR A 742 -15.30 21.73 5.24
C THR A 742 -14.63 23.05 4.90
N ASN A 743 -14.43 23.94 5.87
CA ASN A 743 -13.71 25.20 5.67
C ASN A 743 -12.26 24.98 5.21
N ILE A 744 -11.57 24.00 5.79
CA ILE A 744 -10.21 23.63 5.39
C ILE A 744 -10.20 23.06 3.97
N HIS A 745 -11.13 22.18 3.63
CA HIS A 745 -11.24 21.59 2.30
C HIS A 745 -11.53 22.66 1.23
N ILE A 746 -12.41 23.61 1.51
CA ILE A 746 -12.70 24.75 0.62
C ILE A 746 -11.45 25.59 0.39
N TYR A 747 -10.66 25.83 1.44
CA TYR A 747 -9.42 26.59 1.33
C TYR A 747 -8.38 25.87 0.46
N ILE A 748 -8.19 24.56 0.67
CA ILE A 748 -7.27 23.74 -0.13
C ILE A 748 -7.75 23.61 -1.58
N GLU A 749 -9.05 23.44 -1.82
CA GLU A 749 -9.61 23.15 -3.15
C GLU A 749 -10.07 24.38 -3.94
N LYS A 750 -9.74 25.59 -3.47
CA LYS A 750 -10.23 26.85 -4.04
C LYS A 750 -10.02 26.97 -5.56
N ASN A 751 -8.85 26.54 -6.05
CA ASN A 751 -8.46 26.66 -7.46
C ASN A 751 -8.20 25.31 -8.14
N VAL A 752 -7.84 24.30 -7.36
CA VAL A 752 -7.37 23.00 -7.87
C VAL A 752 -7.95 21.90 -7.01
N LYS A 753 -8.49 20.86 -7.64
CA LYS A 753 -8.87 19.64 -6.94
C LYS A 753 -7.66 18.71 -6.85
N PHE A 754 -7.40 18.18 -5.66
CA PHE A 754 -6.36 17.20 -5.43
C PHE A 754 -6.96 15.79 -5.42
N ASP A 755 -6.60 14.99 -6.42
CA ASP A 755 -7.05 13.61 -6.54
C ASP A 755 -5.84 12.68 -6.34
N ASN A 756 -5.73 12.10 -5.15
CA ASN A 756 -4.64 11.18 -4.78
C ASN A 756 -5.14 9.73 -4.74
N PHE A 757 -5.97 9.35 -5.73
CA PHE A 757 -6.70 8.07 -5.77
C PHE A 757 -7.53 7.86 -4.51
N LEU A 758 -8.36 8.85 -4.21
CA LEU A 758 -9.22 8.80 -3.03
C LEU A 758 -10.15 7.58 -3.12
N PRO A 759 -10.37 6.84 -2.01
CA PRO A 759 -11.29 5.72 -2.00
C PRO A 759 -12.67 6.17 -2.49
N SER A 760 -13.30 5.35 -3.32
CA SER A 760 -14.68 5.61 -3.73
C SER A 760 -15.61 5.59 -2.52
N SER A 761 -16.77 6.23 -2.62
CA SER A 761 -17.78 6.17 -1.55
C SER A 761 -18.16 4.74 -1.18
N GLU A 762 -18.14 3.82 -2.14
CA GLU A 762 -18.39 2.40 -1.91
C GLU A 762 -17.26 1.72 -1.14
N GLU A 763 -15.99 1.99 -1.50
CA GLU A 763 -14.82 1.48 -0.78
C GLU A 763 -14.80 2.00 0.67
N MET A 764 -15.05 3.30 0.88
CA MET A 764 -15.14 3.87 2.23
C MET A 764 -16.24 3.22 3.08
N LEU A 765 -17.39 2.90 2.48
CA LEU A 765 -18.47 2.22 3.18
C LEU A 765 -18.09 0.77 3.54
N LYS A 766 -17.41 0.06 2.64
CA LYS A 766 -16.89 -1.29 2.91
C LYS A 766 -15.87 -1.29 4.05
N ASP A 767 -14.93 -0.36 4.03
CA ASP A 767 -13.91 -0.24 5.08
C ASP A 767 -14.54 0.09 6.43
N LYS A 768 -15.51 1.02 6.47
CA LYS A 768 -16.27 1.34 7.68
C LYS A 768 -17.02 0.12 8.22
N LEU A 769 -17.66 -0.65 7.34
CA LEU A 769 -18.38 -1.87 7.71
C LEU A 769 -17.41 -2.91 8.29
N GLN A 770 -16.26 -3.13 7.65
CA GLN A 770 -15.23 -4.05 8.14
C GLN A 770 -14.62 -3.61 9.48
N GLN A 771 -14.41 -2.31 9.68
CA GLN A 771 -13.95 -1.77 10.97
C GLN A 771 -14.98 -2.03 12.06
N GLN A 772 -16.26 -1.75 11.80
CA GLN A 772 -17.35 -2.04 12.74
C GLN A 772 -17.44 -3.54 13.05
N GLU A 773 -17.30 -4.42 12.05
CA GLU A 773 -17.27 -5.86 12.26
C GLU A 773 -16.10 -6.30 13.14
N LYS A 774 -14.90 -5.74 12.92
CA LYS A 774 -13.71 -6.01 13.75
C LYS A 774 -13.90 -5.53 15.19
N GLU A 775 -14.39 -4.31 15.39
CA GLU A 775 -14.66 -3.76 16.73
C GLU A 775 -15.68 -4.62 17.48
N LEU A 776 -16.78 -4.99 16.82
CA LEU A 776 -17.78 -5.90 17.39
C LEU A 776 -17.20 -7.28 17.70
N SER A 777 -16.29 -7.80 16.87
CA SER A 777 -15.63 -9.08 17.12
C SER A 777 -14.71 -9.01 18.35
N LEU A 778 -13.95 -7.92 18.51
CA LEU A 778 -13.07 -7.69 19.64
C LEU A 778 -13.87 -7.49 20.94
N GLU A 779 -15.00 -6.79 20.88
CA GLU A 779 -15.90 -6.62 22.02
C GLU A 779 -16.51 -7.95 22.46
N LYS A 780 -16.97 -8.77 21.51
CA LYS A 780 -17.46 -10.13 21.79
C LYS A 780 -16.38 -11.00 22.45
N GLU A 781 -15.15 -10.93 21.97
CA GLU A 781 -14.03 -11.66 22.57
C GLU A 781 -13.76 -11.19 24.01
N LYS A 782 -13.74 -9.87 24.26
CA LYS A 782 -13.58 -9.31 25.61
C LYS A 782 -14.69 -9.75 26.56
N LEU A 783 -15.95 -9.76 26.10
CA LEU A 783 -17.09 -10.23 26.89
C LEU A 783 -16.99 -11.72 27.20
N ALA A 784 -16.67 -12.56 26.20
CA ALA A 784 -16.46 -13.99 26.40
C ALA A 784 -15.31 -14.29 27.38
N THR A 785 -14.26 -13.47 27.36
CA THR A 785 -13.13 -13.60 28.29
C THR A 785 -13.55 -13.28 29.72
N LYS A 786 -14.33 -12.20 29.93
CA LYS A 786 -14.91 -11.86 31.25
C LYS A 786 -15.87 -12.93 31.75
N GLU A 787 -16.73 -13.46 30.88
CA GLU A 787 -17.67 -14.54 31.23
C GLU A 787 -16.93 -15.80 31.69
N ARG A 788 -15.87 -16.22 30.97
CA ARG A 788 -15.02 -17.34 31.38
C ARG A 788 -14.32 -17.11 32.72
N GLN A 789 -13.88 -15.89 33.00
CA GLN A 789 -13.28 -15.53 34.29
C GLN A 789 -14.30 -15.67 35.43
N LEU A 790 -15.52 -15.13 35.26
CA LEU A 790 -16.58 -15.24 36.26
C LEU A 790 -17.00 -16.70 36.52
N ILE A 791 -17.17 -17.50 35.46
CA ILE A 791 -17.47 -18.93 35.59
C ILE A 791 -16.32 -19.67 36.31
N GLY A 792 -15.07 -19.29 36.02
CA GLY A 792 -13.88 -19.82 36.70
C GLY A 792 -13.86 -19.50 38.19
N GLU A 793 -14.16 -18.25 38.57
CA GLU A 793 -14.27 -17.84 39.97
C GLU A 793 -15.40 -18.56 40.70
N GLU A 794 -16.58 -18.68 40.08
CA GLU A 794 -17.73 -19.37 40.65
C GLU A 794 -17.48 -20.88 40.83
N THR A 795 -16.81 -21.52 39.86
CA THR A 795 -16.43 -22.94 39.98
C THR A 795 -15.43 -23.19 41.11
N ILE A 796 -14.44 -22.31 41.29
CA ILE A 796 -13.50 -22.40 42.42
C ILE A 796 -14.24 -22.27 43.76
N GLN A 797 -15.14 -21.29 43.90
CA GLN A 797 -15.93 -21.10 45.12
C GLN A 797 -16.83 -22.31 45.41
N ASN A 798 -17.50 -22.84 44.39
CA ASN A 798 -18.35 -24.02 44.54
C ASN A 798 -17.54 -25.26 44.94
N ASP A 799 -16.36 -25.47 44.36
CA ASP A 799 -15.46 -26.57 44.74
C ASP A 799 -14.97 -26.46 46.18
N GLU A 800 -14.69 -25.25 46.67
CA GLU A 800 -14.34 -25.01 48.07
C GLU A 800 -15.49 -25.34 49.02
N LEU A 801 -16.72 -24.92 48.68
CA LEU A 801 -17.93 -25.25 49.44
C LEU A 801 -18.18 -26.76 49.47
N ILE A 802 -18.03 -27.45 48.34
CA ILE A 802 -18.16 -28.92 48.26
C ILE A 802 -17.12 -29.61 49.14
N LYS A 803 -15.86 -29.14 49.12
CA LYS A 803 -14.79 -29.67 49.99
C LYS A 803 -15.09 -29.45 51.48
N ALA A 804 -15.56 -28.25 51.85
CA ALA A 804 -15.93 -27.93 53.22
C ALA A 804 -17.08 -28.82 53.72
N GLU A 805 -18.12 -29.01 52.90
CA GLU A 805 -19.27 -29.85 53.24
C GLU A 805 -18.89 -31.34 53.36
N LYS A 806 -18.04 -31.86 52.45
CA LYS A 806 -17.49 -33.23 52.58
C LYS A 806 -16.73 -33.41 53.90
N LYS A 807 -15.88 -32.46 54.27
CA LYS A 807 -15.13 -32.50 55.53
C LYS A 807 -16.04 -32.47 56.76
N ARG A 808 -17.12 -31.68 56.70
CA ARG A 808 -18.15 -31.65 57.75
C ARG A 808 -18.86 -33.00 57.89
N GLN A 809 -19.24 -33.62 56.78
CA GLN A 809 -19.88 -34.95 56.78
C GLN A 809 -18.97 -36.02 57.36
N GLU A 810 -17.68 -35.99 57.04
CA GLU A 810 -16.70 -36.93 57.58
C GLU A 810 -16.54 -36.81 59.10
N LEU A 811 -16.46 -35.56 59.62
CA LEU A 811 -16.43 -35.32 61.07
C LEU A 811 -17.70 -35.81 61.78
N LEU A 812 -18.87 -35.58 61.19
CA LEU A 812 -20.14 -36.09 61.72
C LEU A 812 -20.15 -37.62 61.79
N LEU A 813 -19.66 -38.29 60.74
CA LEU A 813 -19.57 -39.75 60.71
C LEU A 813 -18.61 -40.27 61.78
N GLN A 814 -17.44 -39.65 61.96
CA GLN A 814 -16.49 -40.01 63.01
C GLN A 814 -17.12 -39.84 64.41
N HIS A 815 -17.83 -38.74 64.65
CA HIS A 815 -18.52 -38.51 65.91
C HIS A 815 -19.62 -39.57 66.15
N GLN A 816 -20.39 -39.94 65.13
CA GLN A 816 -21.37 -41.03 65.23
C GLN A 816 -20.71 -42.38 65.54
N GLN A 817 -19.59 -42.70 64.89
CA GLN A 817 -18.85 -43.93 65.18
C GLN A 817 -18.32 -43.96 66.61
N GLN A 818 -17.79 -42.85 67.10
CA GLN A 818 -17.36 -42.73 68.50
C GLN A 818 -18.54 -42.88 69.46
N TYR A 819 -19.68 -42.27 69.15
CA TYR A 819 -20.89 -42.42 69.93
C TYR A 819 -21.35 -43.88 70.03
N PHE A 820 -21.43 -44.60 68.90
CA PHE A 820 -21.75 -46.03 68.90
C PHE A 820 -20.70 -46.86 69.63
N HIS A 821 -19.42 -46.55 69.44
CA HIS A 821 -18.34 -47.22 70.16
C HIS A 821 -18.55 -47.09 71.67
N ASN A 822 -18.74 -45.86 72.17
CA ASN A 822 -18.95 -45.56 73.58
C ASN A 822 -20.19 -46.28 74.14
N GLN A 823 -21.31 -46.28 73.42
CA GLN A 823 -22.50 -47.03 73.83
C GLN A 823 -22.26 -48.54 73.90
N SER A 824 -21.37 -49.08 73.06
CA SER A 824 -21.03 -50.51 73.06
C SER A 824 -20.03 -50.91 74.16
N ILE A 825 -19.34 -49.95 74.82
CA ILE A 825 -18.32 -50.24 75.84
C ILE A 825 -18.88 -51.06 77.01
N PRO A 826 -20.00 -50.70 77.66
CA PRO A 826 -20.54 -51.48 78.77
C PRO A 826 -20.89 -52.92 78.38
N LEU A 827 -21.47 -53.10 77.19
CA LEU A 827 -21.81 -54.44 76.67
C LEU A 827 -20.55 -55.25 76.37
N ARG A 828 -19.55 -54.66 75.69
CA ARG A 828 -18.26 -55.32 75.43
C ARG A 828 -17.54 -55.68 76.73
N PHE A 829 -17.54 -54.78 77.72
CA PHE A 829 -16.94 -55.04 79.03
C PHE A 829 -17.65 -56.19 79.76
N TYR A 830 -18.98 -56.24 79.71
CA TYR A 830 -19.75 -57.36 80.26
C TYR A 830 -19.40 -58.69 79.56
N LEU A 831 -19.37 -58.71 78.22
CA LEU A 831 -19.01 -59.90 77.45
C LEU A 831 -17.57 -60.37 77.74
N ILE A 832 -16.62 -59.45 77.81
CA ILE A 832 -15.21 -59.74 78.11
C ILE A 832 -15.03 -60.22 79.55
N LYS A 833 -15.72 -59.64 80.53
CA LYS A 833 -15.57 -59.98 81.95
C LYS A 833 -16.23 -61.30 82.30
N ASN A 834 -17.45 -61.53 81.81
CA ASN A 834 -18.29 -62.64 82.30
C ASN A 834 -18.32 -63.84 81.33
N ILE A 835 -18.29 -63.60 80.01
CA ILE A 835 -18.48 -64.68 79.02
C ILE A 835 -17.16 -65.15 78.43
N LEU A 836 -16.24 -64.23 78.13
CA LEU A 836 -14.98 -64.57 77.48
C LEU A 836 -14.09 -65.53 78.30
N PRO A 837 -13.94 -65.42 79.64
CA PRO A 837 -13.07 -66.32 80.39
C PRO A 837 -13.59 -67.76 80.38
N ILE A 838 -14.89 -67.95 80.62
CA ILE A 838 -15.51 -69.28 80.61
C ILE A 838 -15.53 -69.89 79.20
N LEU A 839 -15.72 -69.09 78.16
CA LEU A 839 -15.65 -69.54 76.78
C LEU A 839 -14.22 -69.91 76.37
N THR A 840 -13.23 -69.13 76.81
CA THR A 840 -11.81 -69.39 76.56
C THR A 840 -11.37 -70.67 77.28
N ASP A 841 -11.76 -70.87 78.53
CA ASP A 841 -11.54 -72.12 79.27
C ASP A 841 -12.22 -73.31 78.60
N ALA A 842 -13.47 -73.15 78.14
CA ALA A 842 -14.18 -74.19 77.40
C ALA A 842 -13.45 -74.57 76.11
N LEU A 843 -12.99 -73.57 75.34
CA LEU A 843 -12.23 -73.79 74.11
C LEU A 843 -10.89 -74.48 74.39
N ILE A 844 -10.16 -74.07 75.43
CA ILE A 844 -8.92 -74.74 75.86
C ILE A 844 -9.20 -76.18 76.29
N HIS A 845 -10.28 -76.42 77.04
CA HIS A 845 -10.68 -77.75 77.49
C HIS A 845 -10.99 -78.68 76.30
N ILE A 846 -11.61 -78.15 75.25
CA ILE A 846 -11.90 -78.91 74.03
C ILE A 846 -10.64 -79.19 73.22
N CYS A 847 -9.74 -78.21 73.10
CA CYS A 847 -8.45 -78.44 72.47
C CYS A 847 -7.68 -79.58 73.17
N ARG A 848 -7.86 -79.76 74.48
CA ARG A 848 -7.26 -80.87 75.26
C ARG A 848 -7.99 -82.20 75.10
N THR A 849 -9.33 -82.22 75.12
CA THR A 849 -10.14 -83.46 75.14
C THR A 849 -10.49 -84.01 73.76
N LYS A 850 -10.38 -83.20 72.69
CA LYS A 850 -10.70 -83.54 71.29
C LYS A 850 -11.95 -84.43 71.12
N PRO A 851 -13.12 -84.01 71.61
CA PRO A 851 -14.36 -84.78 71.49
C PRO A 851 -14.88 -84.83 70.04
N LYS A 852 -15.61 -85.91 69.70
CA LYS A 852 -16.16 -86.12 68.34
C LYS A 852 -17.16 -85.05 67.88
N ASN A 853 -17.80 -84.31 68.78
CA ASN A 853 -18.65 -83.16 68.45
C ASN A 853 -18.31 -81.95 69.35
N PRO A 854 -17.49 -80.99 68.86
CA PRO A 854 -16.97 -79.92 69.70
C PRO A 854 -18.05 -78.94 70.16
N CYS A 855 -19.04 -78.61 69.33
CA CYS A 855 -20.08 -77.64 69.69
C CYS A 855 -20.99 -78.14 70.82
N LEU A 856 -21.42 -79.40 70.78
CA LEU A 856 -22.23 -80.00 71.84
C LEU A 856 -21.46 -80.03 73.17
N HIS A 857 -20.15 -80.29 73.08
CA HIS A 857 -19.27 -80.36 74.25
C HIS A 857 -18.94 -78.98 74.84
N ILE A 858 -18.87 -77.91 74.02
CA ILE A 858 -18.81 -76.51 74.51
C ILE A 858 -20.10 -76.22 75.27
N ALA A 859 -21.26 -76.47 74.66
CA ALA A 859 -22.54 -76.14 75.26
C ALA A 859 -22.74 -76.86 76.61
N GLN A 860 -22.37 -78.14 76.68
CA GLN A 860 -22.42 -78.91 77.92
C GLN A 860 -21.41 -78.41 78.96
N TYR A 861 -20.17 -78.10 78.56
CA TYR A 861 -19.15 -77.55 79.46
C TYR A 861 -19.53 -76.18 80.02
N LEU A 862 -20.13 -75.32 79.17
CA LEU A 862 -20.64 -74.03 79.59
C LEU A 862 -21.83 -74.20 80.54
N LEU A 863 -22.78 -75.10 80.28
CA LEU A 863 -23.88 -75.39 81.22
C LEU A 863 -23.37 -75.92 82.57
N GLU A 864 -22.40 -76.83 82.55
CA GLU A 864 -21.85 -77.47 83.75
C GLU A 864 -20.93 -76.54 84.56
N ASN A 865 -20.38 -75.48 83.97
CA ASN A 865 -19.48 -74.55 84.68
C ASN A 865 -19.99 -73.11 84.76
N ALA A 866 -21.19 -72.82 84.23
CA ALA A 866 -21.80 -71.48 84.24
C ALA A 866 -21.92 -70.88 85.64
N HIS A 867 -22.11 -71.70 86.66
CA HIS A 867 -22.27 -71.25 88.06
C HIS A 867 -20.96 -70.88 88.76
N LYS A 868 -19.79 -71.20 88.19
CA LYS A 868 -18.47 -70.87 88.79
C LYS A 868 -18.01 -69.43 88.53
N TYR A 869 -18.58 -68.76 87.54
CA TYR A 869 -18.15 -67.43 87.11
C TYR A 869 -19.27 -66.37 87.22
N ASN A 870 -20.37 -66.68 87.92
CA ASN A 870 -21.37 -65.69 88.30
C ASN A 870 -20.81 -64.82 89.43
N VAL A 871 -20.63 -63.53 89.15
CA VAL A 871 -20.26 -62.52 90.15
C VAL A 871 -21.46 -62.33 91.09
N GLU A 872 -21.24 -62.42 92.41
CA GLU A 872 -22.27 -62.17 93.43
C GLU A 872 -22.91 -60.79 93.26
N GLU A 873 -24.23 -60.75 93.37
CA GLU A 873 -25.12 -59.60 93.12
C GLU A 873 -24.78 -58.35 93.96
N ALA A 874 -24.04 -58.52 95.07
CA ALA A 874 -23.62 -57.44 95.96
C ALA A 874 -22.61 -56.45 95.36
N ALA A 875 -21.92 -56.80 94.27
CA ALA A 875 -20.95 -55.91 93.61
C ALA A 875 -21.57 -54.95 92.57
N LEU A 876 -22.85 -55.14 92.19
CA LEU A 876 -23.55 -54.31 91.20
C LEU A 876 -24.17 -53.03 91.81
N ASP A 877 -24.52 -53.04 93.09
CA ASP A 877 -25.07 -51.85 93.80
C ASP A 877 -24.00 -50.79 94.12
N ALA A 878 -22.73 -51.17 94.17
CA ALA A 878 -21.62 -50.23 94.33
C ALA A 878 -21.29 -49.44 93.04
N LEU A 879 -21.74 -49.91 91.87
CA LEU A 879 -21.55 -49.23 90.58
C LEU A 879 -22.71 -48.27 90.24
N ARG A 880 -23.94 -48.59 90.66
CA ARG A 880 -25.10 -47.69 90.48
C ARG A 880 -25.04 -46.42 91.33
N SER A 881 -24.28 -46.44 92.43
CA SER A 881 -24.07 -45.27 93.30
C SER A 881 -22.96 -44.32 92.79
N GLY A 882 -22.17 -44.74 91.78
CA GLY A 882 -21.13 -43.92 91.16
C GLY A 882 -21.56 -43.13 89.91
N GLU A 883 -22.65 -43.55 89.23
CA GLU A 883 -23.13 -42.90 88.00
C GLU A 883 -24.04 -41.69 88.24
N SER A 884 -24.62 -41.51 89.43
CA SER A 884 -25.44 -40.33 89.75
C SER A 884 -24.65 -39.05 90.01
N ALA A 885 -23.32 -39.13 90.16
CA ALA A 885 -22.46 -37.96 90.39
C ALA A 885 -21.85 -37.36 89.10
N ALA A 886 -21.95 -38.04 87.96
CA ALA A 886 -21.30 -37.62 86.71
C ALA A 886 -22.26 -36.90 85.72
N GLU A 887 -23.58 -36.99 85.89
CA GLU A 887 -24.56 -36.28 85.05
C GLU A 887 -24.74 -34.78 85.40
N GLY A 888 -24.08 -34.27 86.45
CA GLY A 888 -24.21 -32.89 86.91
C GLY A 888 -23.20 -31.86 86.36
N ALA A 889 -22.23 -32.25 85.51
CA ALA A 889 -21.07 -31.40 85.21
C ALA A 889 -20.79 -31.12 83.71
N ALA A 890 -21.74 -31.39 82.80
CA ALA A 890 -21.58 -31.11 81.37
C ALA A 890 -22.62 -30.12 80.80
N THR A 891 -23.25 -29.33 81.66
CA THR A 891 -24.05 -28.15 81.29
C THR A 891 -23.32 -26.89 81.76
N HIS A 892 -22.22 -26.49 81.11
CA HIS A 892 -21.79 -25.09 80.99
C HIS A 892 -20.48 -24.93 80.20
N ARG A 893 -20.53 -24.03 79.20
CA ARG A 893 -19.46 -23.36 78.43
C ARG A 893 -19.02 -23.98 77.10
N GLY A 894 -19.29 -23.23 76.03
CA GLY A 894 -18.45 -23.11 74.84
C GLY A 894 -19.12 -23.50 73.56
#